data_AF-A0A970MQH4-F1
#
_entry.id   AF-A0A970MQH4-F1
#
_cell.length_a   1.000
_cell.length_b   1.000
_cell.length_c   1.000
_cell.angle_alpha   90.00
_cell.angle_beta   90.00
_cell.angle_gamma   90.00
#
_symmetry.space_group_name_H-M   'P 1'
#
loop_
_entity.id
_entity.type
_entity.pdbx_description
1 polymer ?
#
loop_
_entity_poly.entity_id
_entity_poly.type
_entity_poly.pdbx_seq_one_letter_code
_entity_poly.pdbx_strand_id
1 'polypeptide(L)'
;MQNFYRSKTRIARWALQAVLVLALLGGLLSVQPASPAEADDSAISFAVITDFGNCNMAEQTVATMVDGWNVDFIVTAGDNHHESGCTYGDYGQSVGNYYGDWVAAQAFWPVIGNHDQPQVTQYHAYFTYLGGANYYDFVEGPVHFFMLDSQISNKTTQQAWLSAETAASTSPWKIAVFHTPAYSGGMHGSNTAMQWDFAGMGIDYVISGHNHLYERILRNGIRYFTAGVAGGGARGGSTTFAGLEAYYFNAQGAMRVNATDTSIMFEYLTSDGVVRDVFEGLPLGPNITTSTSTLSAFTAQPSVPSPVQRYTVSGSSLDGPILVTPPAGFEVSTNQSTWYTSASPLSLEPTSGSVATTVHARLAASSAGTYGGSITHTSSDADTKNVSVTGTVSASSPTIVVNASLNPFSTTVGSISPAQAYIVSGSNLTGNITIAALSGYEYSTNGSAYSTSLNLPQIGGSVASATVYVRLTGSTTGTFNGNIVHSSTDAPSVSLAVNGTVSAIPVLTTSVSSLSSFSTTVNVGSTPQTYTVSGSNLLSDISVASPTAFQISTDGVTYSNSLTLSRDGSGTVETRTIYVRLFSTTASIYSGSITHASTGVAQKNVSVSGIVTAATTPLTSVSISGTPTVGQTLSTTLLPNGAAANYQWQWAATSGGTYTNISGATGSTYVLTSADLGRYIRVQATGTGSYTGTVTSTVIGPVVDVPIPTYQYFMPLFMNH
;
A
#
# COMPACT_ATOMS: atom_id res chain seq x y z
N MET A 1 -62.39 -13.74 -18.51
CA MET A 1 -62.11 -12.33 -18.14
C MET A 1 -60.60 -12.18 -18.15
N GLN A 2 -60.04 -11.77 -19.29
CA GLN A 2 -59.71 -10.38 -19.61
C GLN A 2 -58.58 -9.81 -18.72
N ASN A 3 -57.39 -9.80 -19.33
CA ASN A 3 -56.45 -8.68 -19.44
C ASN A 3 -55.03 -9.10 -19.05
N PHE A 4 -54.17 -9.35 -20.03
CA PHE A 4 -53.09 -8.41 -20.38
C PHE A 4 -52.33 -8.85 -21.64
N TYR A 5 -51.98 -7.85 -22.44
CA TYR A 5 -51.56 -7.88 -23.82
C TYR A 5 -50.09 -8.33 -24.07
N ARG A 6 -49.91 -9.02 -25.20
CA ARG A 6 -48.82 -8.93 -26.22
C ARG A 6 -47.40 -9.48 -25.96
N SER A 7 -46.90 -10.07 -27.06
CA SER A 7 -45.50 -10.18 -27.51
C SER A 7 -44.69 -11.43 -27.12
N LYS A 8 -45.02 -12.57 -27.75
CA LYS A 8 -44.10 -13.70 -27.96
C LYS A 8 -43.94 -13.94 -29.47
N THR A 9 -42.95 -13.30 -30.10
CA THR A 9 -42.30 -13.72 -31.39
C THR A 9 -41.23 -12.72 -31.90
N ARG A 10 -40.27 -12.27 -31.06
CA ARG A 10 -39.08 -11.50 -31.52
C ARG A 10 -37.81 -11.70 -30.66
N ILE A 11 -37.48 -12.92 -30.21
CA ILE A 11 -36.23 -13.18 -29.44
C ILE A 11 -35.55 -14.49 -29.90
N ALA A 12 -35.43 -14.70 -31.20
CA ALA A 12 -34.63 -15.80 -31.77
C ALA A 12 -33.76 -15.37 -32.97
N ARG A 13 -33.47 -14.05 -33.08
CA ARG A 13 -32.54 -13.48 -34.09
C ARG A 13 -31.39 -12.65 -33.50
N TRP A 14 -31.28 -12.57 -32.17
CA TRP A 14 -30.25 -11.77 -31.48
C TRP A 14 -29.13 -12.58 -30.80
N ALA A 15 -29.08 -13.90 -30.98
CA ALA A 15 -28.05 -14.75 -30.37
C ALA A 15 -26.91 -15.16 -31.35
N LEU A 16 -27.00 -14.81 -32.63
CA LEU A 16 -25.96 -15.11 -33.63
C LEU A 16 -25.29 -13.86 -34.26
N GLN A 17 -25.66 -12.66 -33.81
CA GLN A 17 -24.97 -11.40 -34.14
C GLN A 17 -24.12 -10.85 -32.98
N ALA A 18 -24.18 -11.45 -31.78
CA ALA A 18 -23.41 -11.01 -30.62
C ALA A 18 -22.00 -11.64 -30.53
N VAL A 19 -21.69 -12.67 -31.33
CA VAL A 19 -20.37 -13.33 -31.32
C VAL A 19 -19.44 -12.83 -32.44
N LEU A 20 -19.96 -12.11 -33.44
CA LEU A 20 -19.14 -11.50 -34.51
C LEU A 20 -18.78 -10.02 -34.26
N VAL A 21 -19.38 -9.38 -33.25
CA VAL A 21 -19.09 -7.97 -32.88
C VAL A 21 -18.03 -7.87 -31.78
N LEU A 22 -17.79 -8.92 -31.00
CA LEU A 22 -16.74 -8.94 -29.96
C LEU A 22 -15.34 -9.34 -30.46
N ALA A 23 -15.20 -9.78 -31.72
CA ALA A 23 -13.90 -10.05 -32.34
C ALA A 23 -13.34 -8.86 -33.15
N LEU A 24 -14.12 -7.79 -33.36
CA LEU A 24 -13.66 -6.56 -34.05
C LEU A 24 -13.42 -5.35 -33.11
N LEU A 25 -13.71 -5.48 -31.82
CA LEU A 25 -13.41 -4.43 -30.82
C LEU A 25 -12.04 -4.61 -30.12
N GLY A 26 -11.26 -5.63 -30.48
CA GLY A 26 -9.90 -5.87 -29.96
C GLY A 26 -8.76 -5.34 -30.82
N GLY A 27 -9.06 -4.70 -31.97
CA GLY A 27 -8.06 -4.21 -32.94
C GLY A 27 -8.00 -2.69 -33.12
N LEU A 28 -8.75 -1.92 -32.31
CA LEU A 28 -8.81 -0.46 -32.37
C LEU A 28 -8.26 0.14 -31.07
N LEU A 29 -6.98 -0.11 -30.80
CA LEU A 29 -6.19 0.68 -29.87
C LEU A 29 -5.03 1.30 -30.65
N SER A 30 -4.99 2.63 -30.60
CA SER A 30 -3.99 3.58 -31.10
C SER A 30 -3.89 3.81 -32.61
N VAL A 31 -4.99 4.23 -33.25
CA VAL A 31 -4.88 5.43 -34.09
C VAL A 31 -5.39 6.56 -33.21
N GLN A 32 -4.47 7.28 -32.57
CA GLN A 32 -4.82 8.60 -32.06
C GLN A 32 -5.36 9.39 -33.26
N PRO A 33 -6.46 10.18 -33.15
CA PRO A 33 -6.59 11.28 -34.08
C PRO A 33 -5.27 12.03 -34.01
N ALA A 34 -4.66 12.31 -35.17
CA ALA A 34 -3.52 13.21 -35.20
C ALA A 34 -3.88 14.37 -34.28
N SER A 35 -3.06 14.61 -33.25
CA SER A 35 -3.13 15.87 -32.52
C SER A 35 -3.29 16.96 -33.57
N PRO A 36 -4.13 17.99 -33.36
CA PRO A 36 -4.15 19.12 -34.29
C PRO A 36 -2.68 19.46 -34.51
N ALA A 37 -2.23 19.41 -35.76
CA ALA A 37 -0.86 19.80 -36.08
C ALA A 37 -0.70 21.15 -35.39
N GLU A 38 0.14 21.18 -34.34
CA GLU A 38 0.42 22.45 -33.68
C GLU A 38 0.90 23.34 -34.81
N ALA A 39 0.20 24.45 -35.01
CA ALA A 39 0.50 25.39 -36.07
C ALA A 39 2.01 25.65 -36.00
N ASP A 40 2.71 25.25 -37.05
CA ASP A 40 4.11 25.63 -37.23
C ASP A 40 4.11 27.15 -37.17
N ASP A 41 4.78 27.72 -36.16
CA ASP A 41 4.78 29.17 -35.87
C ASP A 41 5.38 29.98 -37.03
N SER A 42 5.92 29.28 -38.05
CA SER A 42 6.42 29.84 -39.31
C SER A 42 5.49 29.64 -40.52
N ALA A 43 4.37 28.92 -40.40
CA ALA A 43 3.49 28.65 -41.54
C ALA A 43 2.73 29.90 -42.00
N ILE A 44 2.63 30.09 -43.31
CA ILE A 44 1.87 31.19 -43.92
C ILE A 44 0.84 30.68 -44.93
N SER A 45 -0.20 31.47 -45.16
CA SER A 45 -1.12 31.35 -46.27
C SER A 45 -1.26 32.66 -47.01
N PHE A 46 -1.16 32.67 -48.33
CA PHE A 46 -1.31 33.87 -49.14
C PHE A 46 -2.12 33.61 -50.41
N ALA A 47 -2.73 34.67 -50.94
CA ALA A 47 -3.40 34.61 -52.23
C ALA A 47 -2.54 35.25 -53.32
N VAL A 48 -2.60 34.70 -54.54
CA VAL A 48 -2.09 35.37 -55.74
C VAL A 48 -3.24 35.75 -56.66
N ILE A 49 -3.34 37.04 -56.95
CA ILE A 49 -4.30 37.63 -57.89
C ILE A 49 -3.55 38.36 -58.99
N THR A 50 -4.01 38.27 -60.24
CA THR A 50 -3.32 38.91 -61.36
C THR A 50 -4.29 39.21 -62.49
N ASP A 51 -4.00 40.25 -63.28
CA ASP A 51 -4.83 40.72 -64.39
C ASP A 51 -6.25 41.05 -63.89
N PHE A 52 -6.31 41.96 -62.92
CA PHE A 52 -7.50 42.50 -62.29
C PHE A 52 -7.55 44.02 -62.49
N GLY A 53 -8.43 44.75 -61.82
CA GLY A 53 -8.53 46.21 -61.99
C GLY A 53 -9.34 46.64 -63.21
N ASN A 54 -10.32 45.83 -63.61
CA ASN A 54 -11.29 46.18 -64.66
C ASN A 54 -12.58 46.81 -64.06
N CYS A 55 -12.69 46.91 -62.73
CA CYS A 55 -13.85 47.42 -62.00
C CYS A 55 -15.16 46.72 -62.39
N ASN A 56 -15.12 45.39 -62.45
CA ASN A 56 -16.24 44.58 -62.95
C ASN A 56 -16.72 43.53 -61.93
N MET A 57 -17.79 42.80 -62.28
CA MET A 57 -18.38 41.79 -61.41
C MET A 57 -17.49 40.55 -61.24
N ALA A 58 -16.66 40.20 -62.22
CA ALA A 58 -15.74 39.07 -62.12
C ALA A 58 -14.69 39.34 -61.04
N GLU A 59 -14.12 40.53 -61.06
CA GLU A 59 -13.20 41.03 -60.04
C GLU A 59 -13.84 41.07 -58.65
N GLN A 60 -15.08 41.58 -58.52
CA GLN A 60 -15.82 41.53 -57.26
C GLN A 60 -15.96 40.10 -56.72
N THR A 61 -16.24 39.15 -57.61
CA THR A 61 -16.47 37.75 -57.24
C THR A 61 -15.17 37.09 -56.74
N VAL A 62 -14.06 37.34 -57.43
CA VAL A 62 -12.74 36.83 -57.02
C VAL A 62 -12.28 37.50 -55.72
N ALA A 63 -12.48 38.81 -55.57
CA ALA A 63 -12.15 39.53 -54.33
C ALA A 63 -12.91 38.95 -53.12
N THR A 64 -14.21 38.72 -53.24
CA THR A 64 -15.02 38.11 -52.18
C THR A 64 -14.60 36.66 -51.89
N MET A 65 -14.18 35.90 -52.91
CA MET A 65 -13.66 34.54 -52.70
C MET A 65 -12.36 34.54 -51.90
N VAL A 66 -11.41 35.42 -52.25
CA VAL A 66 -10.11 35.56 -51.58
C VAL A 66 -10.29 36.04 -50.13
N ASP A 67 -11.18 37.01 -49.90
CA ASP A 67 -11.51 37.50 -48.55
C ASP A 67 -12.00 36.37 -47.63
N GLY A 68 -12.79 35.43 -48.18
CA GLY A 68 -13.28 34.26 -47.47
C GLY A 68 -12.22 33.19 -47.13
N TRP A 69 -11.00 33.29 -47.66
CA TRP A 69 -9.93 32.31 -47.39
C TRP A 69 -9.17 32.58 -46.10
N ASN A 70 -9.28 33.78 -45.51
CA ASN A 70 -8.53 34.17 -44.32
C ASN A 70 -7.01 33.93 -44.50
N VAL A 71 -6.47 34.43 -45.62
CA VAL A 71 -5.04 34.44 -45.90
C VAL A 71 -4.32 35.53 -45.09
N ASP A 72 -3.01 35.44 -44.95
CA ASP A 72 -2.18 36.41 -44.24
C ASP A 72 -1.92 37.66 -45.08
N PHE A 73 -1.73 37.49 -46.40
CA PHE A 73 -1.49 38.59 -47.34
C PHE A 73 -1.84 38.21 -48.79
N ILE A 74 -1.84 39.23 -49.66
CA ILE A 74 -2.09 39.10 -51.10
C ILE A 74 -0.83 39.50 -51.88
N VAL A 75 -0.47 38.70 -52.88
CA VAL A 75 0.58 38.98 -53.86
C VAL A 75 -0.07 39.20 -55.23
N THR A 76 0.42 40.16 -56.01
CA THR A 76 -0.03 40.31 -57.40
C THR A 76 1.08 40.07 -58.40
N ALA A 77 0.71 39.57 -59.59
CA ALA A 77 1.61 39.47 -60.73
C ALA A 77 1.28 40.52 -61.81
N GLY A 78 0.79 41.69 -61.41
CA GLY A 78 0.62 42.85 -62.30
C GLY A 78 -0.71 42.93 -63.04
N ASP A 79 -0.84 44.05 -63.76
CA ASP A 79 -2.09 44.58 -64.30
C ASP A 79 -3.10 44.72 -63.16
N ASN A 80 -2.79 45.65 -62.26
CA ASN A 80 -3.61 45.99 -61.09
C ASN A 80 -4.67 47.04 -61.43
N HIS A 81 -4.52 47.70 -62.58
CA HIS A 81 -5.44 48.69 -63.11
C HIS A 81 -5.52 48.58 -64.63
N HIS A 82 -6.73 48.57 -65.19
CA HIS A 82 -6.97 48.70 -66.62
C HIS A 82 -7.71 50.01 -66.95
N GLU A 83 -7.42 50.55 -68.14
CA GLU A 83 -8.03 51.77 -68.64
C GLU A 83 -9.51 51.59 -69.02
N SER A 84 -9.96 50.34 -69.17
CA SER A 84 -11.35 49.98 -69.46
C SER A 84 -12.08 49.57 -68.18
N GLY A 85 -13.15 50.28 -67.85
CA GLY A 85 -14.06 49.96 -66.73
C GLY A 85 -13.84 50.81 -65.49
N CYS A 86 -12.59 51.15 -65.16
CA CYS A 86 -12.23 52.08 -64.09
C CYS A 86 -11.91 53.49 -64.62
N THR A 87 -11.89 54.49 -63.75
CA THR A 87 -11.34 55.82 -64.08
C THR A 87 -9.82 55.69 -64.26
N TYR A 88 -9.29 56.14 -65.40
CA TYR A 88 -7.85 56.05 -65.71
C TYR A 88 -6.99 56.63 -64.58
N GLY A 89 -6.14 55.79 -64.00
CA GLY A 89 -5.17 56.14 -62.95
C GLY A 89 -5.73 56.07 -61.54
N ASP A 90 -6.98 55.67 -61.37
CA ASP A 90 -7.63 55.54 -60.08
C ASP A 90 -7.47 54.12 -59.52
N TYR A 91 -6.35 53.92 -58.82
CA TYR A 91 -6.07 52.70 -58.05
C TYR A 91 -6.99 52.57 -56.82
N GLY A 92 -7.64 53.64 -56.37
CA GLY A 92 -8.70 53.56 -55.38
C GLY A 92 -9.92 52.78 -55.90
N GLN A 93 -10.28 52.98 -57.17
CA GLN A 93 -11.37 52.23 -57.80
C GLN A 93 -11.00 50.78 -58.14
N SER A 94 -9.83 50.58 -58.73
CA SER A 94 -9.39 49.26 -59.24
C SER A 94 -8.84 48.35 -58.16
N VAL A 95 -8.24 48.90 -57.10
CA VAL A 95 -7.66 48.11 -56.00
C VAL A 95 -8.41 48.38 -54.70
N GLY A 96 -8.57 49.64 -54.32
CA GLY A 96 -9.11 50.03 -53.02
C GLY A 96 -10.53 49.52 -52.75
N ASN A 97 -11.43 49.58 -53.74
CA ASN A 97 -12.80 49.10 -53.58
C ASN A 97 -12.92 47.58 -53.34
N TYR A 98 -11.89 46.82 -53.70
CA TYR A 98 -11.90 45.35 -53.66
C TYR A 98 -10.98 44.77 -52.59
N TYR A 99 -9.81 45.40 -52.39
CA TYR A 99 -8.72 44.91 -51.54
C TYR A 99 -8.19 45.98 -50.57
N GLY A 100 -8.93 47.07 -50.36
CA GLY A 100 -8.47 48.24 -49.60
C GLY A 100 -8.05 47.93 -48.17
N ASP A 101 -8.69 46.98 -47.50
CA ASP A 101 -8.33 46.57 -46.14
C ASP A 101 -6.93 45.95 -46.09
N TRP A 102 -6.56 45.13 -47.08
CA TRP A 102 -5.23 44.54 -47.24
C TRP A 102 -4.16 45.61 -47.53
N VAL A 103 -4.50 46.59 -48.37
CA VAL A 103 -3.60 47.71 -48.67
C VAL A 103 -3.37 48.57 -47.41
N ALA A 104 -4.43 48.86 -46.64
CA ALA A 104 -4.33 49.62 -45.39
C ALA A 104 -3.49 48.88 -44.33
N ALA A 105 -3.57 47.55 -44.30
CA ALA A 105 -2.78 46.69 -43.43
C ALA A 105 -1.32 46.49 -43.89
N GLN A 106 -0.95 46.99 -45.08
CA GLN A 106 0.33 46.68 -45.74
C GLN A 106 0.56 45.17 -45.96
N ALA A 107 -0.54 44.44 -46.20
CA ALA A 107 -0.57 43.01 -46.49
C ALA A 107 -0.96 42.74 -47.96
N PHE A 108 -0.59 43.66 -48.85
CA PHE A 108 -0.84 43.60 -50.29
C PHE A 108 0.48 43.92 -51.00
N TRP A 109 0.96 43.04 -51.88
CA TRP A 109 2.29 43.14 -52.49
C TRP A 109 2.17 43.15 -54.01
N PRO A 110 2.10 44.33 -54.65
CA PRO A 110 1.81 44.43 -56.07
C PRO A 110 3.07 44.38 -56.94
N VAL A 111 2.97 43.70 -58.09
CA VAL A 111 3.91 43.79 -59.21
C VAL A 111 3.38 44.77 -60.25
N ILE A 112 4.27 45.46 -60.97
CA ILE A 112 3.87 46.35 -62.07
C ILE A 112 3.64 45.57 -63.39
N GLY A 113 2.48 45.76 -64.02
CA GLY A 113 2.12 45.20 -65.32
C GLY A 113 2.19 46.19 -66.48
N ASN A 114 1.84 45.75 -67.70
CA ASN A 114 1.89 46.64 -68.86
C ASN A 114 0.77 47.69 -68.87
N HIS A 115 -0.34 47.46 -68.18
CA HIS A 115 -1.39 48.46 -67.98
C HIS A 115 -1.08 49.44 -66.83
N ASP A 116 -0.21 49.02 -65.90
CA ASP A 116 0.24 49.85 -64.79
C ASP A 116 1.36 50.82 -65.21
N GLN A 117 2.30 50.38 -66.06
CA GLN A 117 3.49 51.16 -66.48
C GLN A 117 3.19 52.56 -67.06
N PRO A 118 2.20 52.76 -67.95
CA PRO A 118 1.82 54.10 -68.43
C PRO A 118 1.35 55.04 -67.30
N GLN A 119 1.08 54.49 -66.12
CA GLN A 119 0.47 55.14 -64.95
C GLN A 119 1.30 54.92 -63.69
N VAL A 120 2.61 54.67 -63.86
CA VAL A 120 3.54 54.34 -62.78
C VAL A 120 3.59 55.41 -61.69
N THR A 121 3.35 56.68 -62.03
CA THR A 121 3.24 57.77 -61.04
C THR A 121 2.03 57.57 -60.12
N GLN A 122 0.87 57.21 -60.67
CA GLN A 122 -0.35 56.95 -59.90
C GLN A 122 -0.23 55.65 -59.08
N TYR A 123 0.41 54.62 -59.67
CA TYR A 123 0.74 53.38 -58.98
C TYR A 123 1.55 53.66 -57.69
N HIS A 124 2.65 54.40 -57.81
CA HIS A 124 3.51 54.75 -56.66
C HIS A 124 2.83 55.69 -55.67
N ALA A 125 1.94 56.57 -56.14
CA ALA A 125 1.16 57.44 -55.27
C ALA A 125 0.12 56.67 -54.43
N TYR A 126 -0.37 55.54 -54.94
CA TYR A 126 -1.31 54.68 -54.21
C TYR A 126 -0.57 53.71 -53.27
N PHE A 127 0.43 53.00 -53.78
CA PHE A 127 1.24 52.03 -53.03
C PHE A 127 2.46 52.67 -52.35
N THR A 128 2.20 53.69 -51.52
CA THR A 128 3.27 54.52 -50.92
C THR A 128 4.29 53.76 -50.08
N TYR A 129 3.91 52.61 -49.50
CA TYR A 129 4.79 51.77 -48.67
C TYR A 129 5.92 51.09 -49.48
N LEU A 130 5.82 51.05 -50.82
CA LEU A 130 6.89 50.55 -51.68
C LEU A 130 8.02 51.57 -51.91
N GLY A 131 7.89 52.81 -51.42
CA GLY A 131 8.94 53.82 -51.53
C GLY A 131 9.32 54.21 -52.97
N GLY A 132 8.44 53.96 -53.95
CA GLY A 132 8.70 54.22 -55.37
C GLY A 132 9.47 53.12 -56.10
N ALA A 133 9.66 51.93 -55.49
CA ALA A 133 10.36 50.82 -56.10
C ALA A 133 9.51 50.11 -57.18
N ASN A 134 10.08 49.89 -58.37
CA ASN A 134 9.42 49.10 -59.43
C ASN A 134 9.66 47.59 -59.26
N TYR A 135 10.75 47.22 -58.59
CA TYR A 135 11.08 45.86 -58.21
C TYR A 135 11.68 45.89 -56.80
N TYR A 136 11.36 44.88 -55.99
CA TYR A 136 11.68 44.81 -54.57
C TYR A 136 11.54 43.36 -54.08
N ASP A 137 11.99 43.09 -52.85
CA ASP A 137 11.87 41.80 -52.20
C ASP A 137 11.24 41.95 -50.81
N PHE A 138 10.69 40.87 -50.28
CA PHE A 138 10.23 40.78 -48.90
C PHE A 138 10.16 39.32 -48.44
N VAL A 139 10.27 39.11 -47.13
CA VAL A 139 10.20 37.78 -46.50
C VAL A 139 8.98 37.71 -45.60
N GLU A 140 8.13 36.70 -45.81
CA GLU A 140 7.02 36.35 -44.94
C GLU A 140 7.10 34.86 -44.62
N GLY A 141 7.10 34.52 -43.32
CA GLY A 141 7.27 33.15 -42.84
C GLY A 141 8.47 32.43 -43.50
N PRO A 142 8.26 31.29 -44.19
CA PRO A 142 9.32 30.50 -44.80
C PRO A 142 9.63 30.92 -46.25
N VAL A 143 9.02 32.00 -46.76
CA VAL A 143 9.08 32.37 -48.18
C VAL A 143 9.73 33.74 -48.38
N HIS A 144 10.72 33.81 -49.27
CA HIS A 144 11.28 35.06 -49.79
C HIS A 144 10.70 35.32 -51.18
N PHE A 145 9.99 36.44 -51.32
CA PHE A 145 9.40 36.89 -52.58
C PHE A 145 10.32 37.90 -53.26
N PHE A 146 10.52 37.74 -54.56
CA PHE A 146 11.26 38.66 -55.42
C PHE A 146 10.31 39.22 -56.48
N MET A 147 9.87 40.46 -56.26
CA MET A 147 8.86 41.15 -57.07
C MET A 147 9.57 41.92 -58.18
N LEU A 148 9.44 41.47 -59.44
CA LEU A 148 10.22 41.98 -60.57
C LEU A 148 9.36 42.77 -61.57
N ASP A 149 9.96 43.80 -62.15
CA ASP A 149 9.37 44.59 -63.23
C ASP A 149 9.74 43.99 -64.60
N SER A 150 8.83 43.21 -65.20
CA SER A 150 9.04 42.65 -66.54
C SER A 150 9.02 43.69 -67.66
N GLN A 151 8.56 44.91 -67.38
CA GLN A 151 8.41 46.00 -68.34
C GLN A 151 9.61 46.94 -68.36
N ILE A 152 10.49 46.87 -67.36
CA ILE A 152 11.68 47.71 -67.28
C ILE A 152 12.57 47.54 -68.52
N SER A 153 13.13 48.64 -69.00
CA SER A 153 14.04 48.65 -70.15
C SER A 153 15.40 48.01 -69.83
N ASN A 154 15.98 48.33 -68.68
CA ASN A 154 17.26 47.77 -68.23
C ASN A 154 17.07 46.54 -67.33
N LYS A 155 16.90 45.39 -67.98
CA LYS A 155 16.75 44.09 -67.30
C LYS A 155 18.05 43.56 -66.70
N THR A 156 19.22 43.95 -67.23
CA THR A 156 20.53 43.48 -66.75
C THR A 156 20.78 43.88 -65.29
N THR A 157 20.47 45.12 -64.92
CA THR A 157 20.64 45.60 -63.55
C THR A 157 19.71 44.87 -62.58
N GLN A 158 18.45 44.64 -62.96
CA GLN A 158 17.48 43.89 -62.15
C GLN A 158 17.90 42.42 -62.00
N GLN A 159 18.38 41.78 -63.06
CA GLN A 159 18.86 40.39 -63.01
C GLN A 159 20.06 40.24 -62.07
N ALA A 160 21.02 41.18 -62.12
CA ALA A 160 22.17 41.17 -61.22
C ALA A 160 21.77 41.37 -59.74
N TRP A 161 20.78 42.23 -59.49
CA TRP A 161 20.19 42.40 -58.16
C TRP A 161 19.54 41.10 -57.67
N LEU A 162 18.69 40.47 -58.49
CA LEU A 162 18.06 39.20 -58.14
C LEU A 162 19.08 38.11 -57.78
N SER A 163 20.14 37.95 -58.57
CA SER A 163 21.20 36.97 -58.28
C SER A 163 21.90 37.23 -56.94
N ALA A 164 22.03 38.49 -56.52
CA ALA A 164 22.65 38.83 -55.24
C ALA A 164 21.71 38.52 -54.06
N GLU A 165 20.43 38.92 -54.15
CA GLU A 165 19.46 38.71 -53.07
C GLU A 165 19.10 37.23 -52.87
N THR A 166 18.97 36.48 -53.96
CA THR A 166 18.72 35.02 -53.89
C THR A 166 19.88 34.26 -53.24
N ALA A 167 21.13 34.68 -53.49
CA ALA A 167 22.31 34.12 -52.86
C ALA A 167 22.43 34.48 -51.36
N ALA A 168 21.91 35.64 -50.95
CA ALA A 168 21.89 36.07 -49.56
C ALA A 168 20.73 35.45 -48.74
N SER A 169 19.69 34.98 -49.41
CA SER A 169 18.49 34.46 -48.76
C SER A 169 18.68 33.08 -48.15
N THR A 170 18.27 32.96 -46.89
CA THR A 170 18.20 31.70 -46.12
C THR A 170 16.78 31.13 -46.04
N SER A 171 15.81 31.72 -46.75
CA SER A 171 14.41 31.26 -46.68
C SER A 171 14.26 29.90 -47.35
N PRO A 172 13.49 28.97 -46.76
CA PRO A 172 13.20 27.66 -47.35
C PRO A 172 12.65 27.72 -48.77
N TRP A 173 11.86 28.75 -49.08
CA TRP A 173 11.28 28.96 -50.41
C TRP A 173 11.64 30.32 -50.98
N LYS A 174 11.95 30.35 -52.28
CA LYS A 174 12.27 31.56 -53.03
C LYS A 174 11.37 31.65 -54.26
N ILE A 175 10.53 32.68 -54.32
CA ILE A 175 9.52 32.85 -55.38
C ILE A 175 9.78 34.14 -56.15
N ALA A 176 10.01 34.04 -57.46
CA ALA A 176 10.06 35.22 -58.33
C ALA A 176 8.67 35.51 -58.89
N VAL A 177 8.22 36.76 -58.81
CA VAL A 177 6.90 37.19 -59.29
C VAL A 177 7.06 38.34 -60.27
N PHE A 178 6.50 38.22 -61.47
CA PHE A 178 6.57 39.28 -62.50
C PHE A 178 5.48 39.14 -63.54
N HIS A 179 5.13 40.23 -64.23
CA HIS A 179 3.91 40.26 -65.02
C HIS A 179 3.92 39.42 -66.30
N THR A 180 4.80 39.70 -67.26
CA THR A 180 4.79 38.98 -68.54
C THR A 180 5.57 37.67 -68.46
N PRO A 181 4.95 36.49 -68.64
CA PRO A 181 5.53 35.19 -68.28
C PRO A 181 6.72 34.81 -69.17
N ALA A 182 7.78 34.26 -68.56
CA ALA A 182 8.97 33.80 -69.28
C ALA A 182 8.66 32.64 -70.25
N TYR A 183 7.74 31.76 -69.85
CA TYR A 183 7.24 30.65 -70.65
C TYR A 183 5.72 30.62 -70.54
N SER A 184 5.03 30.64 -71.67
CA SER A 184 3.59 30.57 -71.72
C SER A 184 3.08 30.03 -73.05
N GLY A 185 2.06 29.18 -72.98
CA GLY A 185 1.26 28.74 -74.13
C GLY A 185 0.14 29.70 -74.48
N GLY A 186 -0.07 30.78 -73.71
CA GLY A 186 -1.17 31.72 -73.89
C GLY A 186 -1.10 32.56 -75.15
N MET A 187 -2.21 33.26 -75.44
CA MET A 187 -2.38 34.06 -76.66
C MET A 187 -1.32 35.15 -76.85
N HIS A 188 -0.83 35.74 -75.76
CA HIS A 188 0.21 36.77 -75.77
C HIS A 188 1.63 36.17 -75.75
N GLY A 189 1.74 34.85 -75.58
CA GLY A 189 2.98 34.11 -75.71
C GLY A 189 3.97 34.33 -74.57
N SER A 190 5.21 33.90 -74.82
CA SER A 190 6.33 33.95 -73.88
C SER A 190 7.12 35.25 -74.00
N ASN A 191 7.62 35.78 -72.88
CA ASN A 191 8.58 36.88 -72.83
C ASN A 191 10.02 36.34 -72.78
N THR A 192 10.68 36.29 -73.93
CA THR A 192 12.05 35.79 -74.03
C THR A 192 13.06 36.63 -73.26
N ALA A 193 12.77 37.90 -72.97
CA ALA A 193 13.66 38.76 -72.18
C ALA A 193 13.66 38.40 -70.68
N MET A 194 12.67 37.64 -70.22
CA MET A 194 12.56 37.12 -68.85
C MET A 194 12.96 35.64 -68.74
N GLN A 195 13.48 35.02 -69.79
CA GLN A 195 13.95 33.62 -69.75
C GLN A 195 15.34 33.51 -69.10
N TRP A 196 15.45 33.95 -67.84
CA TRP A 196 16.66 33.84 -67.04
C TRP A 196 16.82 32.46 -66.41
N ASP A 197 18.03 32.14 -65.97
CA ASP A 197 18.32 30.91 -65.22
C ASP A 197 17.89 31.01 -63.75
N PHE A 198 16.58 31.14 -63.53
CA PHE A 198 16.00 31.26 -62.20
C PHE A 198 16.35 30.04 -61.31
N ALA A 199 16.33 28.84 -61.87
CA ALA A 199 16.72 27.63 -61.15
C ALA A 199 18.18 27.69 -60.68
N GLY A 200 19.10 28.11 -61.56
CA GLY A 200 20.51 28.31 -61.20
C GLY A 200 20.74 29.44 -60.19
N MET A 201 19.83 30.41 -60.09
CA MET A 201 19.82 31.45 -59.05
C MET A 201 19.21 30.96 -57.72
N GLY A 202 18.67 29.73 -57.67
CA GLY A 202 18.04 29.18 -56.48
C GLY A 202 16.58 29.59 -56.27
N ILE A 203 15.89 30.10 -57.29
CA ILE A 203 14.44 30.31 -57.26
C ILE A 203 13.72 28.96 -57.41
N ASP A 204 12.76 28.67 -56.55
CA ASP A 204 11.97 27.43 -56.58
C ASP A 204 10.76 27.54 -57.51
N TYR A 205 10.10 28.71 -57.53
CA TYR A 205 8.87 28.95 -58.29
C TYR A 205 8.86 30.32 -58.95
N VAL A 206 8.24 30.38 -60.13
CA VAL A 206 8.01 31.64 -60.84
C VAL A 206 6.52 31.83 -61.04
N ILE A 207 5.99 33.02 -60.72
CA ILE A 207 4.57 33.34 -60.87
C ILE A 207 4.39 34.57 -61.74
N SER A 208 3.46 34.48 -62.69
CA SER A 208 3.18 35.53 -63.67
C SER A 208 1.70 35.70 -64.01
N GLY A 209 1.41 36.78 -64.74
CA GLY A 209 0.10 37.16 -65.26
C GLY A 209 0.10 37.27 -66.79
N HIS A 210 -0.50 38.34 -67.31
CA HIS A 210 -0.52 38.82 -68.70
C HIS A 210 -1.28 37.95 -69.70
N ASN A 211 -1.01 36.64 -69.68
CA ASN A 211 -1.81 35.70 -70.44
C ASN A 211 -3.04 35.36 -69.61
N HIS A 212 -4.23 35.73 -70.13
CA HIS A 212 -5.50 35.59 -69.41
C HIS A 212 -6.02 34.14 -69.36
N LEU A 213 -5.22 33.25 -68.76
CA LEU A 213 -5.50 31.86 -68.48
C LEU A 213 -4.73 31.41 -67.22
N TYR A 214 -5.07 30.24 -66.70
CA TYR A 214 -4.20 29.49 -65.80
C TYR A 214 -3.37 28.46 -66.54
N GLU A 215 -2.08 28.41 -66.27
CA GLU A 215 -1.22 27.30 -66.65
C GLU A 215 -0.06 27.10 -65.68
N ARG A 216 0.42 25.85 -65.59
CA ARG A 216 1.63 25.48 -64.87
C ARG A 216 2.55 24.73 -65.81
N ILE A 217 3.80 25.19 -65.92
CA ILE A 217 4.79 24.67 -66.86
C ILE A 217 6.07 24.30 -66.10
N LEU A 218 6.58 23.08 -66.33
CA LEU A 218 7.89 22.63 -65.86
C LEU A 218 8.98 23.00 -66.87
N ARG A 219 10.00 23.74 -66.39
CA ARG A 219 11.22 24.08 -67.14
C ARG A 219 12.42 24.07 -66.22
N ASN A 220 13.51 23.44 -66.67
CA ASN A 220 14.79 23.43 -65.95
C ASN A 220 14.68 23.06 -64.47
N GLY A 221 13.77 22.15 -64.13
CA GLY A 221 13.57 21.65 -62.75
C GLY A 221 12.55 22.42 -61.91
N ILE A 222 12.17 23.64 -62.31
CA ILE A 222 11.26 24.50 -61.54
C ILE A 222 9.93 24.74 -62.26
N ARG A 223 8.90 25.15 -61.50
CA ARG A 223 7.56 25.40 -62.04
C ARG A 223 7.32 26.88 -62.27
N TYR A 224 6.80 27.18 -63.45
CA TYR A 224 6.33 28.49 -63.87
C TYR A 224 4.81 28.46 -63.88
N PHE A 225 4.19 29.31 -63.07
CA PHE A 225 2.76 29.51 -63.03
C PHE A 225 2.39 30.79 -63.77
N THR A 226 1.38 30.71 -64.61
CA THR A 226 0.69 31.90 -65.13
C THR A 226 -0.76 31.82 -64.67
N ALA A 227 -1.25 32.84 -63.97
CA ALA A 227 -2.55 32.79 -63.29
C ALA A 227 -3.49 33.96 -63.65
N GLY A 228 -3.39 34.48 -64.88
CA GLY A 228 -3.87 35.81 -65.31
C GLY A 228 -5.39 36.04 -65.44
N VAL A 229 -6.23 35.49 -64.55
CA VAL A 229 -7.70 35.53 -64.74
C VAL A 229 -8.48 35.99 -63.50
N ALA A 230 -7.95 36.94 -62.72
CA ALA A 230 -8.65 37.42 -61.52
C ALA A 230 -9.77 38.44 -61.83
N GLY A 231 -9.69 39.20 -62.94
CA GLY A 231 -10.75 40.12 -63.38
C GLY A 231 -10.80 40.38 -64.89
N GLY A 232 -9.73 40.03 -65.61
CA GLY A 232 -9.59 40.13 -67.06
C GLY A 232 -10.43 39.12 -67.84
N GLY A 233 -10.78 39.47 -69.08
CA GLY A 233 -11.48 38.57 -69.98
C GLY A 233 -10.59 37.39 -70.38
N ALA A 234 -11.02 36.16 -70.09
CA ALA A 234 -10.31 34.93 -70.39
C ALA A 234 -9.94 34.78 -71.88
N ARG A 235 -8.71 34.33 -72.16
CA ARG A 235 -8.20 34.10 -73.52
C ARG A 235 -7.50 32.75 -73.61
N GLY A 236 -7.90 31.94 -74.59
CA GLY A 236 -7.30 30.63 -74.86
C GLY A 236 -5.86 30.73 -75.39
N GLY A 237 -5.24 29.57 -75.55
CA GLY A 237 -3.85 29.40 -75.98
C GLY A 237 -3.57 27.97 -76.43
N SER A 238 -2.30 27.64 -76.58
CA SER A 238 -1.84 26.30 -76.96
C SER A 238 -1.90 25.33 -75.77
N THR A 239 -2.64 24.24 -75.93
CA THR A 239 -2.71 23.14 -74.95
C THR A 239 -1.57 22.12 -75.11
N THR A 240 -0.66 22.34 -76.05
CA THR A 240 0.47 21.44 -76.34
C THR A 240 1.81 22.14 -76.19
N PHE A 241 1.89 23.18 -75.38
CA PHE A 241 3.17 23.81 -75.05
C PHE A 241 4.07 22.80 -74.31
N ALA A 242 5.35 22.75 -74.65
CA ALA A 242 6.24 21.77 -74.02
C ALA A 242 6.24 21.92 -72.49
N GLY A 243 6.36 20.83 -71.74
CA GLY A 243 6.37 20.82 -70.26
C GLY A 243 5.15 21.42 -69.57
N LEU A 244 4.05 21.65 -70.27
CA LEU A 244 2.77 22.05 -69.68
C LEU A 244 2.24 20.91 -68.78
N GLU A 245 2.04 21.20 -67.50
CA GLU A 245 1.55 20.26 -66.48
C GLU A 245 0.05 20.50 -66.17
N ALA A 246 -0.43 21.75 -66.25
CA ALA A 246 -1.84 22.10 -66.08
C ALA A 246 -2.23 23.30 -66.96
N TYR A 247 -3.49 23.37 -67.41
CA TYR A 247 -4.01 24.43 -68.29
C TYR A 247 -5.53 24.63 -68.17
N TYR A 248 -5.99 25.85 -67.90
CA TYR A 248 -7.40 26.24 -67.83
C TYR A 248 -7.62 27.68 -68.31
N PHE A 249 -8.34 27.89 -69.42
CA PHE A 249 -8.62 29.24 -69.95
C PHE A 249 -9.93 29.85 -69.45
N ASN A 250 -11.00 29.07 -69.28
CA ASN A 250 -12.29 29.57 -68.77
C ASN A 250 -12.41 29.36 -67.27
N ALA A 251 -11.48 29.96 -66.54
CA ALA A 251 -11.25 29.69 -65.14
C ALA A 251 -10.98 30.99 -64.39
N GLN A 252 -11.92 31.96 -64.43
CA GLN A 252 -11.82 33.15 -63.58
C GLN A 252 -11.60 32.72 -62.14
N GLY A 253 -10.58 33.25 -61.47
CA GLY A 253 -10.12 32.67 -60.23
C GLY A 253 -8.85 33.30 -59.67
N ALA A 254 -8.34 32.70 -58.61
CA ALA A 254 -7.12 33.10 -57.92
C ALA A 254 -6.39 31.86 -57.41
N MET A 255 -5.11 32.04 -57.08
CA MET A 255 -4.31 31.00 -56.45
C MET A 255 -4.31 31.20 -54.94
N ARG A 256 -4.56 30.12 -54.18
CA ARG A 256 -4.29 30.06 -52.74
C ARG A 256 -3.01 29.28 -52.52
N VAL A 257 -2.15 29.78 -51.65
CA VAL A 257 -0.88 29.12 -51.32
C VAL A 257 -0.77 28.94 -49.82
N ASN A 258 -0.31 27.77 -49.38
CA ASN A 258 0.03 27.48 -47.99
C ASN A 258 1.47 26.98 -47.94
N ALA A 259 2.31 27.61 -47.13
CA ALA A 259 3.72 27.27 -47.03
C ALA A 259 4.15 27.05 -45.57
N THR A 260 4.91 25.98 -45.34
CA THR A 260 5.68 25.72 -44.11
C THR A 260 7.16 25.73 -44.45
N ASP A 261 8.06 25.51 -43.49
CA ASP A 261 9.50 25.33 -43.77
C ASP A 261 9.83 24.07 -44.61
N THR A 262 8.83 23.20 -44.84
CA THR A 262 9.01 21.83 -45.32
C THR A 262 8.08 21.45 -46.46
N SER A 263 7.02 22.22 -46.71
CA SER A 263 6.09 22.02 -47.82
C SER A 263 5.53 23.34 -48.31
N ILE A 264 5.22 23.43 -49.60
CA ILE A 264 4.44 24.54 -50.16
C ILE A 264 3.38 24.00 -51.10
N MET A 265 2.14 24.41 -50.90
CA MET A 265 0.99 23.93 -51.63
C MET A 265 0.37 25.07 -52.41
N PHE A 266 0.32 24.95 -53.73
CA PHE A 266 -0.34 25.88 -54.63
C PHE A 266 -1.68 25.27 -55.07
N GLU A 267 -2.76 25.96 -54.81
CA GLU A 267 -4.11 25.59 -55.25
C GLU A 267 -4.64 26.68 -56.16
N TYR A 268 -5.06 26.34 -57.38
CA TYR A 268 -5.79 27.28 -58.22
C TYR A 268 -7.28 27.04 -58.12
N LEU A 269 -8.03 28.06 -57.71
CA LEU A 269 -9.47 27.99 -57.50
C LEU A 269 -10.19 28.91 -58.47
N THR A 270 -11.24 28.39 -59.12
CA THR A 270 -12.16 29.22 -59.88
C THR A 270 -13.14 29.95 -58.96
N SER A 271 -13.72 31.05 -59.44
CA SER A 271 -14.59 31.96 -58.69
C SER A 271 -15.89 31.32 -58.17
N ASP A 272 -16.22 30.10 -58.62
CA ASP A 272 -17.26 29.23 -58.09
C ASP A 272 -16.79 28.36 -56.89
N GLY A 273 -15.55 28.55 -56.43
CA GLY A 273 -14.91 27.81 -55.34
C GLY A 273 -14.32 26.45 -55.73
N VAL A 274 -14.30 26.10 -57.03
CA VAL A 274 -13.77 24.80 -57.49
C VAL A 274 -12.26 24.84 -57.63
N VAL A 275 -11.57 23.94 -56.93
CA VAL A 275 -10.12 23.69 -57.11
C VAL A 275 -9.89 23.03 -58.47
N ARG A 276 -9.08 23.66 -59.33
CA ARG A 276 -8.75 23.19 -60.69
C ARG A 276 -7.35 22.57 -60.77
N ASP A 277 -6.41 23.05 -59.99
CA ASP A 277 -5.07 22.48 -59.89
C ASP A 277 -4.60 22.50 -58.44
N VAL A 278 -3.85 21.47 -58.07
CA VAL A 278 -3.13 21.38 -56.80
C VAL A 278 -1.72 20.93 -57.11
N PHE A 279 -0.74 21.69 -56.64
CA PHE A 279 0.66 21.33 -56.71
C PHE A 279 1.30 21.45 -55.33
N GLU A 280 1.88 20.34 -54.85
CA GLU A 280 2.65 20.30 -53.61
C GLU A 280 4.14 20.23 -53.95
N GLY A 281 4.90 21.18 -53.40
CA GLY A 281 6.34 21.30 -53.50
C GLY A 281 7.04 20.91 -52.22
N LEU A 282 8.21 20.25 -52.35
CA LEU A 282 9.17 19.98 -51.28
C LEU A 282 10.48 20.76 -51.54
N PRO A 283 11.23 21.17 -50.49
CA PRO A 283 12.42 22.02 -50.65
C PRO A 283 13.43 21.38 -51.60
N LEU A 284 13.99 22.19 -52.52
CA LEU A 284 14.91 21.70 -53.56
C LEU A 284 16.36 21.52 -53.08
N GLY A 285 16.64 21.74 -51.79
CA GLY A 285 17.96 21.59 -51.15
C GLY A 285 18.00 20.63 -49.95
N PRO A 286 19.20 20.36 -49.37
CA PRO A 286 19.37 19.49 -48.20
C PRO A 286 18.45 19.92 -47.04
N ASN A 287 17.61 19.02 -46.57
CA ASN A 287 16.66 19.29 -45.48
C ASN A 287 16.70 18.15 -44.45
N ILE A 288 16.58 18.50 -43.17
CA ILE A 288 16.36 17.59 -42.05
C ILE A 288 15.03 17.94 -41.39
N THR A 289 14.22 16.92 -41.07
CA THR A 289 13.00 17.06 -40.29
C THR A 289 12.97 16.08 -39.13
N THR A 290 12.30 16.48 -38.06
CA THR A 290 12.01 15.61 -36.90
C THR A 290 10.52 15.60 -36.63
N SER A 291 9.95 14.48 -36.18
CA SER A 291 8.49 14.39 -35.90
C SER A 291 8.04 15.19 -34.67
N THR A 292 8.98 15.75 -33.92
CA THR A 292 8.73 16.57 -32.73
C THR A 292 9.91 17.50 -32.50
N SER A 293 9.68 18.62 -31.84
CA SER A 293 10.70 19.56 -31.34
C SER A 293 11.06 19.31 -29.87
N THR A 294 10.33 18.43 -29.16
CA THR A 294 10.55 18.13 -27.74
C THR A 294 10.13 16.71 -27.36
N LEU A 295 10.81 16.11 -26.38
CA LEU A 295 10.42 14.85 -25.74
C LEU A 295 9.91 15.09 -24.32
N SER A 296 9.14 14.14 -23.80
CA SER A 296 8.68 14.20 -22.40
C SER A 296 9.86 14.12 -21.44
N ALA A 297 9.70 14.64 -20.21
CA ALA A 297 10.75 14.58 -19.20
C ALA A 297 11.12 13.14 -18.85
N PHE A 298 12.43 12.85 -18.77
CA PHE A 298 12.97 11.54 -18.41
C PHE A 298 13.23 11.43 -16.91
N THR A 299 13.09 10.21 -16.37
CA THR A 299 13.45 9.90 -14.98
C THR A 299 14.33 8.66 -14.93
N ALA A 300 15.44 8.73 -14.22
CA ALA A 300 16.42 7.64 -14.09
C ALA A 300 16.97 7.55 -12.66
N GLN A 301 17.74 6.49 -12.41
CA GLN A 301 18.57 6.34 -11.22
C GLN A 301 20.05 6.37 -11.65
N PRO A 302 21.00 6.74 -10.77
CA PRO A 302 22.42 6.73 -11.10
C PRO A 302 22.84 5.40 -11.71
N SER A 303 23.43 5.43 -12.91
CA SER A 303 23.89 4.24 -13.65
C SER A 303 22.79 3.26 -14.09
N VAL A 304 21.51 3.65 -14.00
CA VAL A 304 20.38 2.88 -14.54
C VAL A 304 19.65 3.77 -15.56
N PRO A 305 19.73 3.47 -16.87
CA PRO A 305 19.10 4.30 -17.89
C PRO A 305 17.57 4.39 -17.71
N SER A 306 17.01 5.54 -18.07
CA SER A 306 15.56 5.78 -18.07
C SER A 306 14.82 4.86 -19.05
N PRO A 307 13.48 4.77 -18.95
CA PRO A 307 12.65 4.31 -20.06
C PRO A 307 12.98 5.08 -21.35
N VAL A 308 12.94 4.37 -22.48
CA VAL A 308 13.28 4.89 -23.80
C VAL A 308 12.09 5.65 -24.39
N GLN A 309 12.35 6.83 -24.95
CA GLN A 309 11.40 7.56 -25.80
C GLN A 309 11.89 7.54 -27.26
N ARG A 310 11.03 7.92 -28.22
CA ARG A 310 11.35 7.83 -29.65
C ARG A 310 10.69 8.95 -30.46
N TYR A 311 11.33 9.29 -31.57
CA TYR A 311 10.83 10.22 -32.58
C TYR A 311 11.40 9.81 -33.95
N THR A 312 10.81 10.29 -35.05
CA THR A 312 11.36 10.03 -36.39
C THR A 312 12.25 11.18 -36.84
N VAL A 313 13.31 10.82 -37.57
CA VAL A 313 14.21 11.74 -38.25
C VAL A 313 14.14 11.41 -39.74
N SER A 314 13.89 12.43 -40.55
CA SER A 314 13.93 12.33 -42.00
C SER A 314 14.88 13.36 -42.58
N GLY A 315 15.41 13.10 -43.76
CA GLY A 315 16.11 14.10 -44.55
C GLY A 315 16.07 13.80 -46.03
N SER A 316 16.23 14.84 -46.82
CA SER A 316 16.15 14.82 -48.28
C SER A 316 17.25 15.67 -48.89
N SER A 317 17.64 15.34 -50.13
CA SER A 317 18.69 16.04 -50.88
C SER A 317 20.01 16.18 -50.10
N LEU A 318 20.32 15.21 -49.24
CA LEU A 318 21.50 15.24 -48.38
C LEU A 318 22.76 14.79 -49.13
N ASP A 319 23.82 15.60 -49.06
CA ASP A 319 25.15 15.28 -49.59
C ASP A 319 26.06 14.59 -48.56
N GLY A 320 25.60 14.44 -47.32
CA GLY A 320 26.31 13.79 -46.22
C GLY A 320 25.37 13.21 -45.17
N PRO A 321 25.91 12.54 -44.13
CA PRO A 321 25.09 11.98 -43.06
C PRO A 321 24.39 13.04 -42.22
N ILE A 322 23.30 12.63 -41.57
CA ILE A 322 22.76 13.38 -40.43
C ILE A 322 23.50 12.91 -39.17
N LEU A 323 24.23 13.82 -38.54
CA LEU A 323 24.85 13.58 -37.25
C LEU A 323 23.86 13.94 -36.14
N VAL A 324 23.49 12.95 -35.33
CA VAL A 324 22.57 13.09 -34.19
C VAL A 324 23.37 13.12 -32.90
N THR A 325 23.46 14.30 -32.28
CA THR A 325 24.29 14.55 -31.09
C THR A 325 23.41 14.82 -29.87
N PRO A 326 23.31 13.88 -28.91
CA PRO A 326 22.58 14.14 -27.66
C PRO A 326 23.37 15.05 -26.71
N PRO A 327 22.70 15.75 -25.78
CA PRO A 327 23.38 16.50 -24.73
C PRO A 327 23.97 15.58 -23.64
N ALA A 328 24.80 16.13 -22.76
CA ALA A 328 25.44 15.37 -21.68
C ALA A 328 24.40 14.64 -20.79
N GLY A 329 24.69 13.37 -20.48
CA GLY A 329 23.80 12.50 -19.71
C GLY A 329 22.74 11.78 -20.56
N PHE A 330 22.50 12.19 -21.80
CA PHE A 330 21.58 11.52 -22.72
C PHE A 330 22.32 10.65 -23.74
N GLU A 331 21.64 9.61 -24.18
CA GLU A 331 22.10 8.70 -25.22
C GLU A 331 21.03 8.52 -26.30
N VAL A 332 21.45 8.30 -27.54
CA VAL A 332 20.56 8.00 -28.67
C VAL A 332 20.89 6.66 -29.34
N SER A 333 19.93 6.07 -30.04
CA SER A 333 20.07 4.79 -30.72
C SER A 333 19.05 4.60 -31.84
N THR A 334 19.35 3.80 -32.85
CA THR A 334 18.38 3.32 -33.87
C THR A 334 17.89 1.90 -33.61
N ASN A 335 18.61 1.12 -32.78
CA ASN A 335 18.36 -0.31 -32.58
C ASN A 335 18.15 -0.69 -31.09
N GLN A 336 18.30 0.27 -30.18
CA GLN A 336 18.21 0.13 -28.72
C GLN A 336 19.28 -0.80 -28.10
N SER A 337 20.21 -1.34 -28.89
CA SER A 337 21.35 -2.13 -28.40
C SER A 337 22.65 -1.34 -28.37
N THR A 338 22.87 -0.48 -29.38
CA THR A 338 24.06 0.38 -29.49
C THR A 338 23.66 1.81 -29.19
N TRP A 339 24.28 2.41 -28.19
CA TRP A 339 23.94 3.75 -27.69
C TRP A 339 25.09 4.72 -27.94
N TYR A 340 24.73 5.91 -28.43
CA TYR A 340 25.63 6.97 -28.86
C TYR A 340 25.50 8.18 -27.92
N THR A 341 26.59 8.91 -27.72
CA THR A 341 26.69 10.02 -26.76
C THR A 341 27.17 11.30 -27.45
N SER A 342 27.26 12.42 -26.72
CA SER A 342 27.87 13.63 -27.27
C SER A 342 29.33 13.44 -27.72
N ALA A 343 30.07 12.49 -27.13
CA ALA A 343 31.46 12.19 -27.48
C ALA A 343 31.59 11.27 -28.70
N SER A 344 30.53 10.53 -29.03
CA SER A 344 30.47 9.67 -30.21
C SER A 344 29.03 9.71 -30.75
N PRO A 345 28.71 10.74 -31.55
CA PRO A 345 27.35 10.94 -32.05
C PRO A 345 26.91 9.85 -33.04
N LEU A 346 25.60 9.69 -33.19
CA LEU A 346 25.00 8.74 -34.13
C LEU A 346 25.06 9.33 -35.55
N SER A 347 25.68 8.61 -36.51
CA SER A 347 25.67 8.97 -37.93
C SER A 347 24.56 8.23 -38.67
N LEU A 348 23.70 8.96 -39.36
CA LEU A 348 22.65 8.41 -40.23
C LEU A 348 23.03 8.65 -41.68
N GLU A 349 23.52 7.62 -42.35
CA GLU A 349 23.96 7.70 -43.75
C GLU A 349 22.75 7.78 -44.71
N PRO A 350 22.70 8.74 -45.65
CA PRO A 350 21.63 8.82 -46.64
C PRO A 350 21.74 7.71 -47.68
N THR A 351 20.59 7.19 -48.10
CA THR A 351 20.46 6.35 -49.30
C THR A 351 19.85 7.19 -50.41
N SER A 352 20.60 7.41 -51.50
CA SER A 352 20.18 8.27 -52.61
C SER A 352 19.76 9.68 -52.15
N GLY A 353 20.52 10.27 -51.22
CA GLY A 353 20.25 11.60 -50.67
C GLY A 353 19.13 11.65 -49.63
N SER A 354 18.58 10.52 -49.19
CA SER A 354 17.48 10.49 -48.21
C SER A 354 17.79 9.65 -46.98
N VAL A 355 17.36 10.14 -45.82
CA VAL A 355 17.30 9.41 -44.54
C VAL A 355 15.84 9.37 -44.09
N ALA A 356 15.38 8.23 -43.58
CA ALA A 356 14.12 8.13 -42.86
C ALA A 356 14.26 7.01 -41.82
N THR A 357 14.29 7.37 -40.53
CA THR A 357 14.49 6.38 -39.46
C THR A 357 13.86 6.82 -38.14
N THR A 358 13.74 5.87 -37.22
CA THR A 358 13.37 6.15 -35.83
C THR A 358 14.61 6.30 -34.98
N VAL A 359 14.69 7.39 -34.22
CA VAL A 359 15.70 7.60 -33.18
C VAL A 359 15.07 7.40 -31.82
N HIS A 360 15.73 6.61 -30.99
CA HIS A 360 15.42 6.33 -29.61
C HIS A 360 16.33 7.17 -28.71
N ALA A 361 15.79 7.77 -27.66
CA ALA A 361 16.53 8.55 -26.68
C ALA A 361 16.29 8.04 -25.26
N ARG A 362 17.31 8.12 -24.40
CA ARG A 362 17.22 7.84 -22.96
C ARG A 362 18.18 8.70 -22.14
N LEU A 363 17.87 8.91 -20.87
CA LEU A 363 18.76 9.51 -19.87
C LEU A 363 19.56 8.40 -19.19
N ALA A 364 20.90 8.44 -19.25
CA ALA A 364 21.81 7.41 -18.74
C ALA A 364 22.96 8.02 -17.91
N ALA A 365 22.67 9.04 -17.11
CA ALA A 365 23.67 9.69 -16.27
C ALA A 365 24.08 8.86 -15.03
N SER A 366 25.35 8.96 -14.67
CA SER A 366 25.95 8.22 -13.54
C SER A 366 25.84 8.94 -12.19
N SER A 367 25.51 10.22 -12.18
CA SER A 367 25.33 11.02 -10.95
C SER A 367 23.90 11.52 -10.81
N ALA A 368 23.44 11.67 -9.57
CA ALA A 368 22.16 12.31 -9.31
C ALA A 368 22.19 13.79 -9.70
N GLY A 369 21.08 14.30 -10.23
CA GLY A 369 20.99 15.68 -10.70
C GLY A 369 19.89 15.89 -11.75
N THR A 370 19.80 17.13 -12.23
CA THR A 370 18.92 17.51 -13.35
C THR A 370 19.76 17.63 -14.61
N TYR A 371 19.24 17.07 -15.70
CA TYR A 371 19.89 17.04 -17.01
C TYR A 371 18.95 17.64 -18.05
N GLY A 372 19.49 18.38 -19.02
CA GLY A 372 18.71 18.95 -20.10
C GLY A 372 19.57 19.51 -21.22
N GLY A 373 18.94 19.82 -22.34
CA GLY A 373 19.58 20.35 -23.54
C GLY A 373 18.79 19.96 -24.79
N SER A 374 19.46 19.97 -25.94
CA SER A 374 18.87 19.56 -27.21
C SER A 374 19.65 18.42 -27.83
N ILE A 375 18.94 17.43 -28.35
CA ILE A 375 19.50 16.49 -29.32
C ILE A 375 19.56 17.23 -30.66
N THR A 376 20.78 17.50 -31.14
CA THR A 376 21.00 18.28 -32.37
C THR A 376 21.16 17.35 -33.57
N HIS A 377 20.60 17.76 -34.72
CA HIS A 377 20.64 17.03 -35.99
C HIS A 377 21.27 17.95 -37.02
N THR A 378 22.46 17.60 -37.50
CA THR A 378 23.24 18.42 -38.44
C THR A 378 23.60 17.59 -39.67
N SER A 379 23.54 18.20 -40.85
CA SER A 379 24.09 17.66 -42.09
C SER A 379 24.69 18.80 -42.91
N SER A 380 25.53 18.49 -43.89
CA SER A 380 26.13 19.50 -44.77
C SER A 380 25.03 20.28 -45.50
N ASP A 381 25.13 21.61 -45.47
CA ASP A 381 24.24 22.54 -46.19
C ASP A 381 22.74 22.41 -45.85
N ALA A 382 22.40 21.73 -44.75
CA ALA A 382 21.06 21.65 -44.18
C ALA A 382 20.97 22.41 -42.86
N ASP A 383 19.84 23.07 -42.61
CA ASP A 383 19.58 23.71 -41.33
C ASP A 383 19.61 22.69 -40.18
N THR A 384 20.20 23.11 -39.05
CA THR A 384 20.24 22.29 -37.84
C THR A 384 18.84 22.16 -37.25
N LYS A 385 18.40 20.93 -36.97
CA LYS A 385 17.15 20.67 -36.22
C LYS A 385 17.43 20.17 -34.81
N ASN A 386 16.66 20.68 -33.86
CA ASN A 386 16.83 20.40 -32.43
C ASN A 386 15.60 19.72 -31.83
N VAL A 387 15.84 18.69 -31.02
CA VAL A 387 14.80 18.06 -30.18
C VAL A 387 15.15 18.29 -28.72
N SER A 388 14.36 19.09 -28.02
CA SER A 388 14.56 19.43 -26.62
C SER A 388 14.34 18.22 -25.70
N VAL A 389 15.22 18.04 -24.72
CA VAL A 389 15.13 16.97 -23.71
C VAL A 389 15.40 17.53 -22.31
N THR A 390 14.69 16.99 -21.32
CA THR A 390 14.91 17.28 -19.89
C THR A 390 14.76 16.00 -19.08
N GLY A 391 15.40 15.90 -17.93
CA GLY A 391 15.19 14.77 -17.04
C GLY A 391 15.90 14.86 -15.70
N THR A 392 15.53 13.97 -14.79
CA THR A 392 16.09 13.89 -13.43
C THR A 392 16.66 12.51 -13.16
N VAL A 393 17.86 12.49 -12.60
CA VAL A 393 18.47 11.29 -12.02
C VAL A 393 18.36 11.43 -10.50
N SER A 394 17.49 10.64 -9.88
CA SER A 394 17.32 10.66 -8.42
C SER A 394 18.11 9.52 -7.80
N ALA A 395 18.90 9.78 -6.76
CA ALA A 395 19.53 8.69 -6.01
C ALA A 395 18.45 7.81 -5.35
N SER A 396 18.69 6.50 -5.29
CA SER A 396 17.79 5.57 -4.62
C SER A 396 17.76 5.89 -3.13
N SER A 397 16.57 6.09 -2.56
CA SER A 397 16.44 6.43 -1.14
C SER A 397 16.90 5.26 -0.26
N PRO A 398 17.57 5.53 0.88
CA PRO A 398 17.85 4.53 1.90
C PRO A 398 16.57 3.87 2.40
N THR A 399 16.54 2.54 2.49
CA THR A 399 15.37 1.80 2.99
C THR A 399 15.76 0.79 4.06
N ILE A 400 14.88 0.65 5.06
CA ILE A 400 14.91 -0.40 6.08
C ILE A 400 13.67 -1.27 5.87
N VAL A 401 13.85 -2.58 5.92
CA VAL A 401 12.77 -3.55 5.81
C VAL A 401 12.74 -4.40 7.08
N VAL A 402 11.59 -4.37 7.75
CA VAL A 402 11.23 -5.25 8.86
C VAL A 402 9.86 -5.82 8.53
N ASN A 403 9.77 -7.14 8.35
CA ASN A 403 8.50 -7.79 8.07
C ASN A 403 8.29 -8.95 9.03
N ALA A 404 7.63 -8.66 10.15
CA ALA A 404 7.31 -9.65 11.17
C ALA A 404 6.13 -9.20 12.04
N SER A 405 5.45 -10.18 12.65
CA SER A 405 4.57 -9.98 13.79
C SER A 405 5.11 -10.83 14.93
N LEU A 406 5.22 -10.25 16.11
CA LEU A 406 5.70 -10.93 17.31
C LEU A 406 4.51 -11.34 18.18
N ASN A 407 4.56 -12.54 18.74
CA ASN A 407 3.59 -12.96 19.75
C ASN A 407 3.78 -12.15 21.04
N PRO A 408 2.75 -11.99 21.89
CA PRO A 408 2.91 -11.39 23.19
C PRO A 408 3.97 -12.11 24.05
N PHE A 409 4.91 -11.35 24.62
CA PHE A 409 5.90 -11.86 25.56
C PHE A 409 5.29 -12.00 26.95
N SER A 410 5.62 -13.08 27.66
CA SER A 410 5.26 -13.25 29.06
C SER A 410 6.38 -13.92 29.84
N THR A 411 6.56 -13.49 31.09
CA THR A 411 7.49 -14.10 32.05
C THR A 411 7.08 -13.73 33.48
N THR A 412 7.75 -14.31 34.48
CA THR A 412 7.65 -13.89 35.89
C THR A 412 8.83 -12.99 36.27
N VAL A 413 8.65 -12.16 37.29
CA VAL A 413 9.73 -11.30 37.81
C VAL A 413 10.97 -12.13 38.16
N GLY A 414 12.14 -11.67 37.72
CA GLY A 414 13.42 -12.36 37.89
C GLY A 414 13.73 -13.45 36.84
N SER A 415 12.85 -13.69 35.86
CA SER A 415 13.08 -14.65 34.77
C SER A 415 12.92 -13.98 33.40
N ILE A 416 13.73 -14.39 32.43
CA ILE A 416 13.60 -13.95 31.03
C ILE A 416 12.50 -14.71 30.28
N SER A 417 11.84 -14.06 29.34
CA SER A 417 10.91 -14.75 28.43
C SER A 417 11.67 -15.64 27.42
N PRO A 418 11.00 -16.61 26.79
CA PRO A 418 11.48 -17.17 25.53
C PRO A 418 11.77 -16.05 24.52
N ALA A 419 12.87 -16.19 23.77
CA ALA A 419 13.22 -15.25 22.72
C ALA A 419 12.40 -15.53 21.45
N GLN A 420 12.00 -14.47 20.76
CA GLN A 420 11.39 -14.53 19.42
C GLN A 420 12.35 -13.90 18.41
N ALA A 421 12.28 -14.34 17.16
CA ALA A 421 13.17 -13.87 16.10
C ALA A 421 12.40 -13.17 14.97
N TYR A 422 13.01 -12.17 14.37
CA TYR A 422 12.52 -11.49 13.17
C TYR A 422 13.68 -11.08 12.26
N ILE A 423 13.38 -10.73 11.01
CA ILE A 423 14.40 -10.36 10.01
C ILE A 423 14.43 -8.85 9.83
N VAL A 424 15.64 -8.31 9.74
CA VAL A 424 15.93 -6.92 9.38
C VAL A 424 16.87 -6.90 8.18
N SER A 425 16.59 -6.05 7.20
CA SER A 425 17.49 -5.78 6.07
C SER A 425 17.41 -4.32 5.66
N GLY A 426 18.38 -3.85 4.87
CA GLY A 426 18.30 -2.52 4.26
C GLY A 426 19.16 -2.36 3.02
N SER A 427 18.83 -1.34 2.22
CA SER A 427 19.50 -1.01 0.97
C SER A 427 19.67 0.50 0.82
N ASN A 428 20.64 0.90 0.01
CA ASN A 428 21.03 2.29 -0.24
C ASN A 428 21.37 3.07 1.04
N LEU A 429 21.80 2.40 2.10
CA LEU A 429 22.05 2.99 3.40
C LEU A 429 23.37 3.78 3.42
N THR A 430 23.36 4.97 4.00
CA THR A 430 24.58 5.77 4.26
C THR A 430 25.14 5.54 5.67
N GLY A 431 24.35 4.96 6.57
CA GLY A 431 24.73 4.56 7.93
C GLY A 431 24.29 3.13 8.26
N ASN A 432 24.70 2.63 9.42
CA ASN A 432 24.24 1.33 9.91
C ASN A 432 22.75 1.37 10.29
N ILE A 433 22.11 0.20 10.44
CA ILE A 433 20.78 0.13 11.07
C ILE A 433 20.97 -0.02 12.58
N THR A 434 20.40 0.91 13.36
CA THR A 434 20.37 0.85 14.82
C THR A 434 18.99 0.43 15.31
N ILE A 435 18.96 -0.52 16.24
CA ILE A 435 17.75 -0.95 16.97
C ILE A 435 17.79 -0.27 18.33
N ALA A 436 16.85 0.66 18.55
CA ALA A 436 16.83 1.48 19.74
C ALA A 436 16.45 0.69 21.01
N ALA A 437 16.91 1.19 22.14
CA ALA A 437 16.55 0.62 23.43
C ALA A 437 15.05 0.79 23.72
N LEU A 438 14.41 -0.31 24.10
CA LEU A 438 13.03 -0.34 24.58
C LEU A 438 13.03 -0.93 25.99
N SER A 439 12.45 -0.20 26.94
CA SER A 439 12.43 -0.62 28.35
C SER A 439 11.85 -2.04 28.49
N GLY A 440 12.56 -2.89 29.23
CA GLY A 440 12.19 -4.30 29.44
C GLY A 440 12.63 -5.27 28.35
N TYR A 441 13.11 -4.79 27.20
CA TYR A 441 13.55 -5.66 26.10
C TYR A 441 15.06 -5.61 25.90
N GLU A 442 15.60 -6.74 25.46
CA GLU A 442 16.97 -6.87 24.99
C GLU A 442 17.02 -7.68 23.69
N TYR A 443 18.07 -7.47 22.91
CA TYR A 443 18.18 -7.93 21.55
C TYR A 443 19.50 -8.67 21.31
N SER A 444 19.52 -9.59 20.35
CA SER A 444 20.71 -10.35 19.96
C SER A 444 20.72 -10.65 18.47
N THR A 445 21.91 -10.76 17.86
CA THR A 445 22.07 -11.27 16.47
C THR A 445 22.38 -12.77 16.41
N ASN A 446 22.79 -13.38 17.52
CA ASN A 446 23.21 -14.78 17.58
C ASN A 446 22.37 -15.64 18.53
N GLY A 447 21.41 -15.03 19.24
CA GLY A 447 20.52 -15.70 20.17
C GLY A 447 21.14 -16.03 21.53
N SER A 448 22.40 -15.63 21.80
CA SER A 448 23.12 -15.93 23.04
C SER A 448 23.65 -14.70 23.77
N ALA A 449 24.23 -13.72 23.06
CA ALA A 449 24.69 -12.46 23.62
C ALA A 449 23.64 -11.37 23.39
N TYR A 450 23.06 -10.84 24.48
CA TYR A 450 21.99 -9.85 24.43
C TYR A 450 22.45 -8.48 24.93
N SER A 451 21.88 -7.43 24.33
CA SER A 451 22.14 -6.03 24.66
C SER A 451 20.85 -5.22 24.57
N THR A 452 20.80 -4.07 25.25
CA THR A 452 19.62 -3.19 25.23
C THR A 452 19.44 -2.45 23.92
N SER A 453 20.43 -2.45 23.03
CA SER A 453 20.37 -1.94 21.67
C SER A 453 21.22 -2.81 20.75
N LEU A 454 20.97 -2.74 19.44
CA LEU A 454 21.79 -3.42 18.43
C LEU A 454 22.22 -2.45 17.34
N ASN A 455 23.38 -2.74 16.75
CA ASN A 455 23.87 -2.06 15.57
C ASN A 455 24.13 -3.11 14.48
N LEU A 456 23.46 -3.00 13.34
CA LEU A 456 23.63 -3.87 12.19
C LEU A 456 24.46 -3.12 11.14
N PRO A 457 25.75 -3.47 10.98
CA PRO A 457 26.64 -2.75 10.07
C PRO A 457 26.23 -2.94 8.62
N GLN A 458 26.21 -1.84 7.86
CA GLN A 458 26.04 -1.91 6.41
C GLN A 458 27.39 -2.12 5.71
N ILE A 459 27.40 -2.87 4.60
CA ILE A 459 28.53 -3.03 3.70
C ILE A 459 28.08 -2.61 2.31
N GLY A 460 28.76 -1.63 1.70
CA GLY A 460 28.46 -1.17 0.34
C GLY A 460 27.05 -0.59 0.17
N GLY A 461 26.46 -0.05 1.23
CA GLY A 461 25.11 0.50 1.26
C GLY A 461 24.03 -0.52 1.64
N SER A 462 24.37 -1.74 2.06
CA SER A 462 23.37 -2.77 2.38
C SER A 462 23.64 -3.49 3.70
N VAL A 463 22.55 -3.77 4.42
CA VAL A 463 22.50 -4.79 5.47
C VAL A 463 21.76 -5.98 4.87
N ALA A 464 22.47 -7.09 4.63
CA ALA A 464 21.85 -8.35 4.21
C ALA A 464 20.82 -8.81 5.24
N SER A 465 19.86 -9.65 4.84
CA SER A 465 18.83 -10.18 5.74
C SER A 465 19.45 -10.80 7.00
N ALA A 466 19.31 -10.08 8.12
CA ALA A 466 19.88 -10.41 9.41
C ALA A 466 18.78 -10.83 10.37
N THR A 467 18.99 -11.96 11.05
CA THR A 467 18.10 -12.42 12.12
C THR A 467 18.38 -11.66 13.40
N VAL A 468 17.33 -11.06 13.97
CA VAL A 468 17.36 -10.40 15.27
C VAL A 468 16.47 -11.17 16.23
N TYR A 469 17.03 -11.55 17.37
CA TYR A 469 16.32 -12.15 18.49
C TYR A 469 15.95 -11.05 19.49
N VAL A 470 14.76 -11.12 20.05
CA VAL A 470 14.27 -10.21 21.08
C VAL A 470 13.61 -11.01 22.20
N ARG A 471 13.82 -10.58 23.44
CA ARG A 471 13.16 -11.16 24.63
C ARG A 471 12.90 -10.11 25.70
N LEU A 472 11.96 -10.40 26.59
CA LEU A 472 11.59 -9.60 27.75
C LEU A 472 12.45 -10.01 28.96
N THR A 473 13.07 -9.05 29.66
CA THR A 473 14.05 -9.32 30.72
C THR A 473 13.45 -9.77 32.05
N GLY A 474 12.19 -9.43 32.31
CA GLY A 474 11.49 -9.77 33.55
C GLY A 474 12.00 -9.06 34.80
N SER A 475 12.67 -7.91 34.68
CA SER A 475 13.31 -7.24 35.82
C SER A 475 12.32 -6.71 36.88
N THR A 476 11.17 -6.21 36.46
CA THR A 476 10.11 -5.69 37.34
C THR A 476 8.74 -6.11 36.83
N THR A 477 7.76 -6.24 37.74
CA THR A 477 6.39 -6.60 37.38
C THR A 477 5.70 -5.46 36.62
N GLY A 478 4.92 -5.79 35.59
CA GLY A 478 4.17 -4.79 34.83
C GLY A 478 3.93 -5.18 33.37
N THR A 479 3.37 -4.22 32.62
CA THR A 479 3.14 -4.31 31.17
C THR A 479 4.19 -3.52 30.40
N PHE A 480 4.81 -4.14 29.41
CA PHE A 480 5.90 -3.62 28.60
C PHE A 480 5.50 -3.61 27.12
N ASN A 481 4.62 -2.66 26.78
CA ASN A 481 4.12 -2.48 25.42
C ASN A 481 4.82 -1.29 24.76
N GLY A 482 5.07 -1.37 23.46
CA GLY A 482 5.73 -0.29 22.73
C GLY A 482 6.16 -0.71 21.34
N ASN A 483 7.01 0.10 20.72
CA ASN A 483 7.56 -0.16 19.40
C ASN A 483 9.08 -0.30 19.48
N ILE A 484 9.61 -1.39 18.94
CA ILE A 484 11.03 -1.52 18.65
C ILE A 484 11.31 -0.69 17.40
N VAL A 485 12.13 0.36 17.56
CA VAL A 485 12.44 1.31 16.48
C VAL A 485 13.75 0.95 15.80
N HIS A 486 13.70 0.84 14.47
CA HIS A 486 14.84 0.61 13.59
C HIS A 486 15.10 1.88 12.81
N SER A 487 16.32 2.41 12.89
CA SER A 487 16.69 3.67 12.24
C SER A 487 18.04 3.56 11.54
N SER A 488 18.23 4.37 10.50
CA SER A 488 19.49 4.54 9.79
C SER A 488 19.53 5.97 9.23
N THR A 489 20.71 6.50 8.96
CA THR A 489 20.88 7.83 8.38
C THR A 489 20.11 7.92 7.05
N ASP A 490 19.32 8.99 6.89
CA ASP A 490 18.52 9.29 5.70
C ASP A 490 17.47 8.22 5.29
N ALA A 491 17.25 7.19 6.12
CA ALA A 491 16.21 6.17 5.95
C ALA A 491 15.01 6.46 6.87
N PRO A 492 13.76 6.38 6.39
CA PRO A 492 12.59 6.39 7.26
C PRO A 492 12.68 5.27 8.31
N SER A 493 12.41 5.59 9.57
CA SER A 493 12.47 4.61 10.65
C SER A 493 11.31 3.62 10.58
N VAL A 494 11.57 2.36 10.92
CA VAL A 494 10.56 1.28 10.94
C VAL A 494 10.29 0.85 12.37
N SER A 495 9.01 0.83 12.75
CA SER A 495 8.55 0.44 14.08
C SER A 495 7.92 -0.94 14.07
N LEU A 496 8.38 -1.83 14.96
CA LEU A 496 7.79 -3.15 15.19
C LEU A 496 7.11 -3.18 16.55
N ALA A 497 5.80 -3.32 16.58
CA ALA A 497 5.02 -3.35 17.82
C ALA A 497 5.32 -4.61 18.64
N VAL A 498 5.42 -4.44 19.96
CA VAL A 498 5.56 -5.52 20.94
C VAL A 498 4.62 -5.33 22.10
N ASN A 499 4.17 -6.46 22.65
CA ASN A 499 3.36 -6.51 23.87
C ASN A 499 4.00 -7.49 24.85
N GLY A 500 4.18 -7.07 26.09
CA GLY A 500 4.93 -7.85 27.09
C GLY A 500 4.29 -7.78 28.48
N THR A 501 4.30 -8.89 29.21
CA THR A 501 3.79 -8.96 30.59
C THR A 501 4.79 -9.64 31.51
N VAL A 502 5.12 -9.00 32.62
CA VAL A 502 5.92 -9.59 33.70
C VAL A 502 5.03 -9.73 34.93
N SER A 503 4.74 -10.99 35.30
CA SER A 503 3.88 -11.31 36.44
C SER A 503 4.70 -11.48 37.73
N ALA A 504 4.11 -11.17 38.88
CA ALA A 504 4.72 -11.48 40.16
C ALA A 504 4.75 -13.00 40.40
N ILE A 505 5.68 -13.49 41.22
CA ILE A 505 5.77 -14.92 41.59
C ILE A 505 4.66 -15.23 42.62
N PRO A 506 3.81 -16.25 42.38
CA PRO A 506 2.85 -16.74 43.37
C PRO A 506 3.54 -17.31 44.62
N VAL A 507 3.08 -16.92 45.81
CA VAL A 507 3.61 -17.40 47.10
C VAL A 507 2.49 -18.00 47.93
N LEU A 508 2.75 -19.17 48.54
CA LEU A 508 1.87 -19.88 49.45
C LEU A 508 2.64 -20.24 50.73
N THR A 509 2.10 -19.84 51.87
CA THR A 509 2.75 -19.97 53.18
C THR A 509 1.83 -20.65 54.18
N THR A 510 2.38 -21.56 54.96
CA THR A 510 1.79 -22.11 56.18
C THR A 510 2.68 -21.73 57.36
N SER A 511 2.13 -21.40 58.53
CA SER A 511 2.93 -21.00 59.70
C SER A 511 3.74 -22.14 60.33
N VAL A 512 3.38 -23.39 60.02
CA VAL A 512 4.03 -24.61 60.52
C VAL A 512 4.13 -25.65 59.40
N SER A 513 4.97 -26.66 59.61
CA SER A 513 5.07 -27.87 58.78
C SER A 513 4.47 -29.12 59.44
N SER A 514 4.16 -29.06 60.74
CA SER A 514 3.50 -30.12 61.51
C SER A 514 2.73 -29.55 62.71
N LEU A 515 1.74 -30.31 63.18
CA LEU A 515 1.04 -30.08 64.44
C LEU A 515 1.42 -31.15 65.47
N SER A 516 1.20 -30.86 66.75
CA SER A 516 1.41 -31.83 67.83
C SER A 516 0.41 -32.98 67.71
N SER A 517 0.75 -34.15 68.28
CA SER A 517 -0.14 -35.31 68.26
C SER A 517 -1.47 -35.03 68.96
N PHE A 518 -2.58 -35.35 68.31
CA PHE A 518 -3.93 -35.24 68.87
C PHE A 518 -4.31 -36.49 69.67
N SER A 519 -5.23 -36.36 70.63
CA SER A 519 -5.87 -37.50 71.28
C SER A 519 -7.34 -37.22 71.55
N THR A 520 -8.17 -38.25 71.41
CA THR A 520 -9.60 -38.19 71.74
C THR A 520 -10.17 -39.61 71.92
N THR A 521 -11.43 -39.72 72.33
CA THR A 521 -12.20 -40.97 72.32
C THR A 521 -13.10 -41.05 71.09
N VAL A 522 -13.53 -42.27 70.73
CA VAL A 522 -14.46 -42.51 69.61
C VAL A 522 -15.70 -41.60 69.71
N ASN A 523 -16.10 -41.00 68.58
CA ASN A 523 -17.23 -40.07 68.45
C ASN A 523 -17.08 -38.73 69.19
N VAL A 524 -15.90 -38.40 69.70
CA VAL A 524 -15.60 -37.11 70.32
C VAL A 524 -14.51 -36.41 69.51
N GLY A 525 -14.72 -35.14 69.16
CA GLY A 525 -13.68 -34.34 68.52
C GLY A 525 -12.61 -33.96 69.54
N SER A 526 -11.32 -34.10 69.19
CA SER A 526 -10.22 -33.63 70.04
C SER A 526 -10.32 -32.13 70.28
N THR A 527 -9.59 -31.62 71.28
CA THR A 527 -9.31 -30.19 71.37
C THR A 527 -8.66 -29.72 70.05
N PRO A 528 -9.17 -28.65 69.40
CA PRO A 528 -8.58 -28.18 68.15
C PRO A 528 -7.20 -27.57 68.36
N GLN A 529 -6.27 -27.83 67.43
CA GLN A 529 -5.04 -27.07 67.28
C GLN A 529 -5.17 -26.15 66.07
N THR A 530 -4.31 -25.13 65.97
CA THR A 530 -4.39 -24.14 64.88
C THR A 530 -3.05 -23.90 64.20
N TYR A 531 -3.13 -23.46 62.95
CA TYR A 531 -2.01 -22.86 62.21
C TYR A 531 -2.58 -21.81 61.26
N THR A 532 -1.73 -20.98 60.64
CA THR A 532 -2.18 -19.99 59.67
C THR A 532 -1.75 -20.31 58.24
N VAL A 533 -2.56 -19.87 57.29
CA VAL A 533 -2.34 -19.98 55.84
C VAL A 533 -2.49 -18.60 55.22
N SER A 534 -1.56 -18.22 54.36
CA SER A 534 -1.65 -16.99 53.55
C SER A 534 -1.06 -17.22 52.16
N GLY A 535 -1.41 -16.34 51.22
CA GLY A 535 -0.79 -16.35 49.90
C GLY A 535 -0.83 -14.98 49.23
N SER A 536 0.09 -14.77 48.29
CA SER A 536 0.18 -13.54 47.49
C SER A 536 0.45 -13.87 46.03
N ASN A 537 -0.02 -13.00 45.13
CA ASN A 537 0.09 -13.16 43.67
C ASN A 537 -0.46 -14.51 43.14
N LEU A 538 -1.43 -15.12 43.85
CA LEU A 538 -1.96 -16.42 43.50
C LEU A 538 -2.82 -16.36 42.22
N LEU A 539 -2.68 -17.39 41.38
CA LEU A 539 -3.45 -17.53 40.14
C LEU A 539 -4.80 -18.25 40.36
N SER A 540 -4.96 -18.96 41.49
CA SER A 540 -6.21 -19.60 41.91
C SER A 540 -6.40 -19.50 43.42
N ASP A 541 -7.61 -19.77 43.89
CA ASP A 541 -7.89 -19.93 45.33
C ASP A 541 -7.02 -21.05 45.94
N ILE A 542 -6.81 -21.01 47.26
CA ILE A 542 -6.08 -22.07 47.96
C ILE A 542 -7.07 -23.18 48.31
N SER A 543 -6.84 -24.37 47.77
CA SER A 543 -7.53 -25.59 48.19
C SER A 543 -6.80 -26.22 49.36
N VAL A 544 -7.49 -26.43 50.48
CA VAL A 544 -6.98 -27.13 51.67
C VAL A 544 -7.71 -28.46 51.80
N ALA A 545 -6.99 -29.56 51.92
CA ALA A 545 -7.59 -30.89 52.09
C ALA A 545 -6.93 -31.66 53.24
N SER A 546 -7.73 -32.27 54.11
CA SER A 546 -7.24 -33.04 55.26
C SER A 546 -7.39 -34.55 55.05
N PRO A 547 -6.56 -35.39 55.73
CA PRO A 547 -6.77 -36.83 55.77
C PRO A 547 -8.08 -37.19 56.49
N THR A 548 -8.64 -38.37 56.21
CA THR A 548 -10.01 -38.78 56.57
C THR A 548 -10.43 -38.61 58.03
N ALA A 549 -9.52 -38.81 59.00
CA ALA A 549 -9.80 -38.68 60.44
C ALA A 549 -9.54 -37.26 60.99
N PHE A 550 -8.92 -36.38 60.20
CA PHE A 550 -8.67 -35.00 60.59
C PHE A 550 -9.69 -34.10 59.91
N GLN A 551 -10.34 -33.26 60.68
CA GLN A 551 -11.28 -32.28 60.16
C GLN A 551 -10.69 -30.88 60.31
N ILE A 552 -10.97 -30.01 59.35
CA ILE A 552 -10.46 -28.66 59.24
C ILE A 552 -11.61 -27.64 59.23
N SER A 553 -11.33 -26.43 59.70
CA SER A 553 -12.33 -25.36 59.83
C SER A 553 -11.67 -23.97 59.78
N THR A 554 -12.41 -22.96 59.32
CA THR A 554 -12.01 -21.55 59.39
C THR A 554 -12.64 -20.78 60.54
N ASP A 555 -13.74 -21.28 61.12
CA ASP A 555 -14.50 -20.63 62.20
C ASP A 555 -14.33 -21.34 63.56
N GLY A 556 -13.70 -22.52 63.56
CA GLY A 556 -13.55 -23.36 64.75
C GLY A 556 -14.83 -24.10 65.17
N VAL A 557 -15.93 -23.94 64.43
CA VAL A 557 -17.27 -24.47 64.74
C VAL A 557 -17.71 -25.48 63.69
N THR A 558 -17.64 -25.11 62.41
CA THR A 558 -18.05 -25.93 61.27
C THR A 558 -16.84 -26.62 60.69
N TYR A 559 -16.83 -27.96 60.75
CA TYR A 559 -15.69 -28.77 60.34
C TYR A 559 -16.01 -29.58 59.07
N SER A 560 -15.05 -29.63 58.15
CA SER A 560 -15.08 -30.40 56.91
C SER A 560 -13.75 -31.11 56.69
N ASN A 561 -13.62 -31.86 55.59
CA ASN A 561 -12.33 -32.42 55.16
C ASN A 561 -11.66 -31.59 54.05
N SER A 562 -12.29 -30.48 53.66
CA SER A 562 -11.81 -29.60 52.60
C SER A 562 -12.26 -28.17 52.82
N LEU A 563 -11.37 -27.20 52.61
CA LEU A 563 -11.67 -25.77 52.61
C LEU A 563 -11.18 -25.14 51.30
N THR A 564 -11.84 -24.06 50.91
CA THR A 564 -11.35 -23.16 49.85
C THR A 564 -11.14 -21.79 50.48
N LEU A 565 -9.92 -21.28 50.41
CA LEU A 565 -9.60 -19.92 50.84
C LEU A 565 -9.53 -19.04 49.60
N SER A 566 -10.57 -18.22 49.41
CA SER A 566 -10.67 -17.37 48.23
C SER A 566 -9.70 -16.20 48.28
N ARG A 567 -9.05 -15.96 47.13
CA ARG A 567 -8.18 -14.79 46.94
C ARG A 567 -8.98 -13.58 46.50
N ASP A 568 -8.48 -12.39 46.78
CA ASP A 568 -9.02 -11.15 46.24
C ASP A 568 -8.61 -10.91 44.77
N GLY A 569 -9.05 -9.79 44.19
CA GLY A 569 -8.71 -9.41 42.80
C GLY A 569 -7.21 -9.16 42.55
N SER A 570 -6.40 -8.98 43.60
CA SER A 570 -4.94 -8.86 43.52
C SER A 570 -4.22 -10.22 43.58
N GLY A 571 -4.96 -11.31 43.81
CA GLY A 571 -4.39 -12.64 44.04
C GLY A 571 -3.91 -12.87 45.47
N THR A 572 -4.38 -12.06 46.43
CA THR A 572 -3.98 -12.18 47.84
C THR A 572 -5.01 -12.98 48.63
N VAL A 573 -4.53 -13.91 49.46
CA VAL A 573 -5.29 -14.52 50.56
C VAL A 573 -4.67 -14.01 51.85
N GLU A 574 -5.35 -13.08 52.52
CA GLU A 574 -4.92 -12.62 53.84
C GLU A 574 -4.79 -13.79 54.82
N THR A 575 -3.88 -13.66 55.78
CA THR A 575 -3.60 -14.69 56.79
C THR A 575 -4.89 -15.19 57.45
N ARG A 576 -5.23 -16.46 57.20
CA ARG A 576 -6.38 -17.15 57.80
C ARG A 576 -5.90 -18.18 58.81
N THR A 577 -6.56 -18.24 59.96
CA THR A 577 -6.39 -19.33 60.92
C THR A 577 -7.18 -20.55 60.46
N ILE A 578 -6.51 -21.71 60.45
CA ILE A 578 -7.12 -23.02 60.22
C ILE A 578 -7.14 -23.79 61.53
N TYR A 579 -8.33 -24.21 61.93
CA TYR A 579 -8.56 -25.08 63.08
C TYR A 579 -8.55 -26.52 62.61
N VAL A 580 -7.83 -27.38 63.32
CA VAL A 580 -7.71 -28.80 63.02
C VAL A 580 -8.10 -29.60 64.26
N ARG A 581 -8.95 -30.61 64.09
CA ARG A 581 -9.24 -31.58 65.14
C ARG A 581 -9.20 -33.01 64.60
N LEU A 582 -8.90 -33.95 65.48
CA LEU A 582 -9.04 -35.39 65.22
C LEU A 582 -10.46 -35.82 65.60
N PHE A 583 -11.16 -36.50 64.71
CA PHE A 583 -12.48 -37.09 64.96
C PHE A 583 -12.60 -38.40 64.17
N SER A 584 -12.93 -39.49 64.86
CA SER A 584 -13.21 -40.76 64.20
C SER A 584 -14.24 -41.58 64.96
N THR A 585 -14.97 -42.41 64.22
CA THR A 585 -15.89 -43.43 64.72
C THR A 585 -15.18 -44.72 65.11
N THR A 586 -13.88 -44.84 64.82
CA THR A 586 -13.10 -46.07 65.06
C THR A 586 -11.83 -45.75 65.85
N ALA A 587 -11.61 -46.51 66.93
CA ALA A 587 -10.39 -46.43 67.71
C ALA A 587 -9.18 -46.90 66.88
N SER A 588 -8.20 -46.03 66.68
CA SER A 588 -6.99 -46.30 65.90
C SER A 588 -5.97 -45.18 66.12
N ILE A 589 -4.76 -45.38 65.61
CA ILE A 589 -3.78 -44.33 65.37
C ILE A 589 -3.99 -43.81 63.93
N TYR A 590 -4.00 -42.49 63.77
CA TYR A 590 -4.16 -41.81 62.48
C TYR A 590 -2.98 -40.88 62.23
N SER A 591 -2.54 -40.81 60.98
CA SER A 591 -1.51 -39.87 60.53
C SER A 591 -1.73 -39.49 59.07
N GLY A 592 -1.11 -38.38 58.65
CA GLY A 592 -1.16 -37.90 57.27
C GLY A 592 -0.74 -36.43 57.17
N SER A 593 -1.08 -35.81 56.04
CA SER A 593 -0.75 -34.41 55.78
C SER A 593 -1.98 -33.65 55.31
N ILE A 594 -2.20 -32.46 55.86
CA ILE A 594 -3.12 -31.48 55.31
C ILE A 594 -2.41 -30.78 54.15
N THR A 595 -2.97 -30.87 52.95
CA THR A 595 -2.39 -30.32 51.72
C THR A 595 -2.97 -28.94 51.39
N HIS A 596 -2.13 -28.05 50.87
CA HIS A 596 -2.49 -26.69 50.46
C HIS A 596 -1.98 -26.46 49.05
N ALA A 597 -2.90 -26.27 48.10
CA ALA A 597 -2.57 -26.13 46.69
C ALA A 597 -3.20 -24.86 46.08
N SER A 598 -2.45 -24.20 45.21
CA SER A 598 -2.92 -23.12 44.32
C SER A 598 -2.11 -23.18 43.02
N THR A 599 -2.70 -22.77 41.90
CA THR A 599 -2.06 -22.83 40.59
C THR A 599 -0.80 -21.96 40.54
N GLY A 600 0.29 -22.51 40.01
CA GLY A 600 1.56 -21.78 39.81
C GLY A 600 2.45 -21.68 41.05
N VAL A 601 2.12 -22.36 42.16
CA VAL A 601 2.95 -22.45 43.37
C VAL A 601 3.08 -23.90 43.84
N ALA A 602 4.23 -24.27 44.39
CA ALA A 602 4.45 -25.60 44.96
C ALA A 602 3.53 -25.86 46.16
N GLN A 603 2.92 -27.06 46.21
CA GLN A 603 2.03 -27.47 47.29
C GLN A 603 2.74 -27.43 48.66
N LYS A 604 2.04 -26.97 49.70
CA LYS A 604 2.50 -26.99 51.09
C LYS A 604 1.74 -28.04 51.90
N ASN A 605 2.46 -28.75 52.76
CA ASN A 605 1.90 -29.83 53.59
C ASN A 605 2.11 -29.52 55.08
N VAL A 606 1.07 -29.74 55.88
CA VAL A 606 1.14 -29.71 57.35
C VAL A 606 0.88 -31.12 57.87
N SER A 607 1.89 -31.72 58.49
CA SER A 607 1.82 -33.09 59.00
C SER A 607 0.96 -33.17 60.27
N VAL A 608 0.11 -34.19 60.37
CA VAL A 608 -0.79 -34.43 61.51
C VAL A 608 -0.72 -35.88 61.95
N SER A 609 -0.85 -36.11 63.26
CA SER A 609 -0.90 -37.44 63.86
C SER A 609 -1.76 -37.45 65.12
N GLY A 610 -2.30 -38.60 65.50
CA GLY A 610 -3.03 -38.71 66.76
C GLY A 610 -3.66 -40.07 67.01
N ILE A 611 -4.24 -40.23 68.20
CA ILE A 611 -4.85 -41.48 68.65
C ILE A 611 -6.32 -41.26 69.03
N VAL A 612 -7.18 -42.17 68.58
CA VAL A 612 -8.58 -42.28 69.03
C VAL A 612 -8.69 -43.55 69.87
N THR A 613 -9.05 -43.41 71.15
CA THR A 613 -9.26 -44.55 72.06
C THR A 613 -10.73 -44.95 72.14
N ALA A 614 -11.00 -46.21 72.51
CA ALA A 614 -12.37 -46.70 72.65
C ALA A 614 -13.10 -45.95 73.77
N ALA A 615 -14.38 -45.61 73.54
CA ALA A 615 -15.24 -45.10 74.60
C ALA A 615 -15.50 -46.20 75.64
N THR A 616 -15.57 -45.81 76.91
CA THR A 616 -15.94 -46.72 78.01
C THR A 616 -17.33 -46.35 78.54
N THR A 617 -18.10 -47.36 78.95
CA THR A 617 -19.43 -47.19 79.54
C THR A 617 -19.33 -47.26 81.07
N PRO A 618 -19.75 -46.22 81.81
CA PRO A 618 -19.67 -46.25 83.27
C PRO A 618 -20.65 -47.29 83.85
N LEU A 619 -20.23 -47.98 84.92
CA LEU A 619 -21.13 -48.75 85.77
C LEU A 619 -22.09 -47.79 86.49
N THR A 620 -23.36 -48.15 86.55
CA THR A 620 -24.41 -47.35 87.18
C THR A 620 -24.87 -47.92 88.51
N SER A 621 -24.90 -49.25 88.67
CA SER A 621 -25.17 -49.89 89.96
C SER A 621 -24.68 -51.33 90.03
N VAL A 622 -24.58 -51.84 91.25
CA VAL A 622 -24.42 -53.25 91.58
C VAL A 622 -25.44 -53.62 92.66
N SER A 623 -26.16 -54.74 92.51
CA SER A 623 -27.11 -55.24 93.51
C SER A 623 -26.71 -56.65 93.97
N ILE A 624 -27.13 -57.03 95.18
CA ILE A 624 -26.92 -58.36 95.75
C ILE A 624 -28.26 -59.11 95.77
N SER A 625 -28.23 -60.40 95.43
CA SER A 625 -29.32 -61.37 95.63
C SER A 625 -28.82 -62.60 96.39
N GLY A 626 -29.75 -63.34 97.00
CA GLY A 626 -29.47 -64.49 97.87
C GLY A 626 -29.92 -64.25 99.31
N THR A 627 -29.87 -65.29 100.14
CA THR A 627 -30.24 -65.22 101.56
C THR A 627 -29.00 -65.06 102.43
N PRO A 628 -28.98 -64.11 103.39
CA PRO A 628 -27.84 -63.91 104.27
C PRO A 628 -27.79 -64.99 105.35
N THR A 629 -27.44 -66.21 104.96
CA THR A 629 -27.34 -67.38 105.85
C THR A 629 -26.01 -68.09 105.63
N VAL A 630 -25.35 -68.55 106.70
CA VAL A 630 -24.09 -69.30 106.61
C VAL A 630 -24.26 -70.49 105.65
N GLY A 631 -23.30 -70.66 104.73
CA GLY A 631 -23.31 -71.67 103.68
C GLY A 631 -24.07 -71.29 102.40
N GLN A 632 -24.85 -70.20 102.38
CA GLN A 632 -25.55 -69.74 101.19
C GLN A 632 -24.69 -68.82 100.33
N THR A 633 -24.98 -68.78 99.03
CA THR A 633 -24.27 -67.95 98.05
C THR A 633 -25.01 -66.64 97.79
N LEU A 634 -24.32 -65.52 97.97
CA LEU A 634 -24.74 -64.21 97.49
C LEU A 634 -24.24 -63.99 96.05
N SER A 635 -25.07 -63.41 95.19
CA SER A 635 -24.74 -63.14 93.78
C SER A 635 -24.94 -61.69 93.42
N THR A 636 -24.07 -61.13 92.58
CA THR A 636 -24.15 -59.74 92.12
C THR A 636 -24.86 -59.62 90.77
N THR A 637 -25.55 -58.51 90.54
CA THR A 637 -26.00 -58.07 89.20
C THR A 637 -25.54 -56.64 88.93
N LEU A 638 -24.98 -56.37 87.76
CA LEU A 638 -24.51 -55.05 87.34
C LEU A 638 -25.47 -54.36 86.37
N LEU A 639 -25.49 -53.03 86.42
CA LEU A 639 -26.04 -52.19 85.37
C LEU A 639 -24.95 -51.29 84.75
N PRO A 640 -24.80 -51.25 83.41
CA PRO A 640 -25.61 -51.98 82.42
C PRO A 640 -25.40 -53.50 82.46
N ASN A 641 -26.42 -54.25 82.05
CA ASN A 641 -26.37 -55.73 82.09
C ASN A 641 -25.27 -56.27 81.17
N GLY A 642 -24.56 -57.30 81.62
CA GLY A 642 -23.40 -57.85 80.92
C GLY A 642 -22.09 -57.04 81.08
N ALA A 643 -22.08 -56.01 81.93
CA ALA A 643 -20.87 -55.26 82.21
C ALA A 643 -19.77 -56.13 82.85
N ALA A 644 -18.53 -55.93 82.42
CA ALA A 644 -17.36 -56.54 83.02
C ALA A 644 -16.85 -55.68 84.19
N ALA A 645 -16.57 -56.31 85.33
CA ALA A 645 -16.05 -55.62 86.51
C ALA A 645 -15.21 -56.56 87.38
N ASN A 646 -14.32 -55.97 88.18
CA ASN A 646 -13.67 -56.62 89.32
C ASN A 646 -14.51 -56.39 90.58
N TYR A 647 -14.64 -57.41 91.44
CA TYR A 647 -15.45 -57.32 92.66
C TYR A 647 -14.58 -57.35 93.92
N GLN A 648 -15.10 -56.77 95.00
CA GLN A 648 -14.54 -56.90 96.34
C GLN A 648 -15.69 -56.93 97.36
N TRP A 649 -15.90 -58.07 98.01
CA TRP A 649 -16.88 -58.21 99.08
C TRP A 649 -16.34 -57.64 100.39
N GLN A 650 -17.22 -57.08 101.20
CA GLN A 650 -16.89 -56.37 102.43
C GLN A 650 -17.88 -56.71 103.53
N TRP A 651 -17.42 -56.70 104.79
CA TRP A 651 -18.25 -56.92 105.96
C TRP A 651 -18.18 -55.75 106.96
N ALA A 652 -19.24 -55.56 107.74
CA ALA A 652 -19.28 -54.65 108.88
C ALA A 652 -20.02 -55.28 110.06
N ALA A 653 -19.73 -54.82 111.28
CA ALA A 653 -20.42 -55.27 112.50
C ALA A 653 -21.87 -54.73 112.61
N THR A 654 -22.16 -53.59 111.98
CA THR A 654 -23.49 -52.97 111.94
C THR A 654 -23.81 -52.52 110.51
N SER A 655 -25.10 -52.38 110.17
CA SER A 655 -25.53 -52.03 108.80
C SER A 655 -24.95 -50.70 108.29
N GLY A 656 -24.76 -49.72 109.18
CA GLY A 656 -24.16 -48.41 108.89
C GLY A 656 -22.70 -48.25 109.34
N GLY A 657 -22.00 -49.33 109.70
CA GLY A 657 -20.63 -49.28 110.19
C GLY A 657 -19.56 -49.14 109.09
N THR A 658 -18.29 -49.10 109.51
CA THR A 658 -17.15 -49.16 108.57
C THR A 658 -17.02 -50.56 107.99
N TYR A 659 -17.02 -50.65 106.66
CA TYR A 659 -16.90 -51.92 105.94
C TYR A 659 -15.44 -52.25 105.65
N THR A 660 -15.04 -53.48 105.98
CA THR A 660 -13.70 -54.02 105.75
C THR A 660 -13.74 -55.08 104.66
N ASN A 661 -12.74 -55.09 103.78
CA ASN A 661 -12.62 -56.11 102.75
C ASN A 661 -12.55 -57.51 103.35
N ILE A 662 -13.37 -58.42 102.82
CA ILE A 662 -13.22 -59.85 103.07
C ILE A 662 -12.06 -60.33 102.19
N SER A 663 -11.00 -60.82 102.82
CA SER A 663 -9.80 -61.28 102.12
C SER A 663 -10.13 -62.39 101.12
N GLY A 664 -9.66 -62.26 99.87
CA GLY A 664 -9.87 -63.25 98.80
C GLY A 664 -11.26 -63.26 98.16
N ALA A 665 -12.24 -62.51 98.69
CA ALA A 665 -13.60 -62.48 98.17
C ALA A 665 -13.75 -61.48 97.01
N THR A 666 -13.30 -61.87 95.82
CA THR A 666 -13.27 -61.03 94.61
C THR A 666 -14.14 -61.52 93.45
N GLY A 667 -14.93 -62.57 93.66
CA GLY A 667 -15.86 -63.10 92.66
C GLY A 667 -17.17 -62.30 92.55
N SER A 668 -17.89 -62.49 91.44
CA SER A 668 -19.28 -62.01 91.27
C SER A 668 -20.29 -62.71 92.19
N THR A 669 -19.84 -63.76 92.88
CA THR A 669 -20.59 -64.46 93.92
C THR A 669 -19.72 -64.64 95.16
N TYR A 670 -20.33 -64.73 96.33
CA TYR A 670 -19.65 -64.99 97.59
C TYR A 670 -20.45 -65.97 98.44
N VAL A 671 -19.81 -67.07 98.87
CA VAL A 671 -20.40 -68.03 99.80
C VAL A 671 -20.15 -67.53 101.22
N LEU A 672 -21.23 -67.32 101.97
CA LEU A 672 -21.15 -66.86 103.34
C LEU A 672 -20.56 -67.95 104.23
N THR A 673 -19.53 -67.61 104.99
CA THR A 673 -18.85 -68.56 105.89
C THR A 673 -19.32 -68.38 107.32
N SER A 674 -18.93 -69.29 108.21
CA SER A 674 -19.17 -69.12 109.65
C SER A 674 -18.53 -67.85 110.21
N ALA A 675 -17.45 -67.35 109.58
CA ALA A 675 -16.84 -66.08 109.95
C ALA A 675 -17.78 -64.88 109.69
N ASP A 676 -18.73 -65.01 108.76
CA ASP A 676 -19.65 -63.93 108.40
C ASP A 676 -20.87 -63.83 109.32
N LEU A 677 -21.10 -64.82 110.19
CA LEU A 677 -22.24 -64.86 111.11
C LEU A 677 -22.34 -63.57 111.95
N GLY A 678 -23.53 -62.97 111.94
CA GLY A 678 -23.83 -61.72 112.62
C GLY A 678 -23.34 -60.45 111.91
N ARG A 679 -22.63 -60.56 110.79
CA ARG A 679 -22.10 -59.41 110.04
C ARG A 679 -23.06 -58.94 108.94
N TYR A 680 -22.88 -57.69 108.53
CA TYR A 680 -23.55 -57.10 107.38
C TYR A 680 -22.61 -57.10 106.18
N ILE A 681 -23.11 -57.49 105.02
CA ILE A 681 -22.32 -57.75 103.81
C ILE A 681 -22.70 -56.76 102.72
N ARG A 682 -21.69 -56.26 102.00
CA ARG A 682 -21.87 -55.50 100.74
C ARG A 682 -20.77 -55.85 99.75
N VAL A 683 -20.90 -55.40 98.51
CA VAL A 683 -19.87 -55.58 97.47
C VAL A 683 -19.58 -54.27 96.74
N GLN A 684 -18.31 -54.04 96.40
CA GLN A 684 -17.89 -53.02 95.45
C GLN A 684 -17.56 -53.68 94.11
N ALA A 685 -18.03 -53.09 93.01
CA ALA A 685 -17.70 -53.53 91.66
C ALA A 685 -17.05 -52.37 90.88
N THR A 686 -15.89 -52.61 90.28
CA THR A 686 -15.13 -51.65 89.48
C THR A 686 -15.07 -52.10 88.04
N GLY A 687 -15.60 -51.30 87.10
CA GLY A 687 -15.69 -51.64 85.68
C GLY A 687 -14.32 -51.92 85.04
N THR A 688 -14.28 -52.86 84.11
CA THR A 688 -13.08 -53.23 83.35
C THR A 688 -13.35 -53.35 81.85
N GLY A 689 -12.30 -53.32 81.02
CA GLY A 689 -12.42 -53.40 79.57
C GLY A 689 -13.17 -52.20 78.99
N SER A 690 -14.33 -52.44 78.38
CA SER A 690 -15.21 -51.39 77.85
C SER A 690 -16.01 -50.66 78.93
N TYR A 691 -15.84 -51.00 80.21
CA TYR A 691 -16.57 -50.40 81.33
C TYR A 691 -15.65 -49.67 82.30
N THR A 692 -16.17 -48.64 82.97
CA THR A 692 -15.42 -47.81 83.92
C THR A 692 -16.23 -47.48 85.18
N GLY A 693 -15.58 -46.90 86.19
CA GLY A 693 -16.22 -46.47 87.44
C GLY A 693 -16.37 -47.58 88.48
N THR A 694 -16.62 -47.19 89.72
CA THR A 694 -16.82 -48.10 90.86
C THR A 694 -18.19 -47.85 91.48
N VAL A 695 -18.98 -48.91 91.62
CA VAL A 695 -20.31 -48.88 92.24
C VAL A 695 -20.32 -49.78 93.48
N THR A 696 -21.11 -49.43 94.48
CA THR A 696 -21.24 -50.20 95.74
C THR A 696 -22.69 -50.63 95.93
N SER A 697 -22.91 -51.87 96.36
CA SER A 697 -24.26 -52.39 96.58
C SER A 697 -24.93 -51.82 97.83
N THR A 698 -26.24 -51.97 97.90
CA THR A 698 -26.93 -51.95 99.19
C THR A 698 -26.44 -53.08 100.10
N VAL A 699 -26.63 -52.91 101.40
CA VAL A 699 -26.17 -53.84 102.44
C VAL A 699 -27.19 -54.96 102.62
N ILE A 700 -26.73 -56.19 102.82
CA ILE A 700 -27.56 -57.36 103.20
C ILE A 700 -27.07 -57.96 104.53
N GLY A 701 -27.99 -58.45 105.36
CA GLY A 701 -27.68 -59.04 106.67
C GLY A 701 -28.56 -58.50 107.80
N PRO A 702 -28.30 -58.89 109.06
CA PRO A 702 -27.15 -59.68 109.50
C PRO A 702 -27.19 -61.12 108.99
N VAL A 703 -26.03 -61.72 108.75
CA VAL A 703 -25.94 -63.14 108.38
C VAL A 703 -26.39 -64.01 109.55
N VAL A 704 -27.30 -64.94 109.32
CA VAL A 704 -27.82 -65.88 110.32
C VAL A 704 -27.32 -67.31 110.09
N ASP A 705 -27.40 -68.17 111.09
CA ASP A 705 -27.02 -69.58 110.95
C ASP A 705 -28.17 -70.42 110.34
N VAL A 706 -27.86 -71.64 109.88
CA VAL A 706 -28.86 -72.58 109.35
C VAL A 706 -29.74 -73.10 110.49
N PRO A 707 -31.09 -73.06 110.40
CA PRO A 707 -31.96 -73.59 111.46
C PRO A 707 -31.79 -75.11 111.66
N ILE A 708 -31.58 -75.55 112.91
CA ILE A 708 -31.51 -76.97 113.30
C ILE A 708 -32.94 -77.51 113.53
N PRO A 709 -33.41 -78.61 112.90
CA PRO A 709 -34.73 -79.17 113.17
C PRO A 709 -34.77 -79.97 114.49
N THR A 710 -35.76 -79.72 115.35
CA THR A 710 -35.98 -80.41 116.64
C THR A 710 -36.76 -81.72 116.48
N TYR A 711 -36.36 -82.78 117.19
CA TYR A 711 -37.10 -84.05 117.33
C TYR A 711 -37.64 -84.21 118.78
N GLN A 712 -38.93 -84.49 118.95
CA GLN A 712 -39.60 -84.86 120.21
C GLN A 712 -39.75 -86.39 120.34
N TYR A 713 -39.55 -86.96 121.53
CA TYR A 713 -39.97 -88.33 121.89
C TYR A 713 -40.96 -88.28 123.07
N PHE A 714 -42.13 -88.89 122.90
CA PHE A 714 -43.15 -89.18 123.92
C PHE A 714 -42.93 -90.61 124.45
N MET A 715 -43.06 -90.84 125.75
CA MET A 715 -43.49 -92.14 126.31
C MET A 715 -44.54 -91.90 127.41
N PRO A 716 -45.69 -92.62 127.39
CA PRO A 716 -46.75 -92.53 128.38
C PRO A 716 -46.54 -93.49 129.57
N LEU A 717 -47.00 -93.07 130.76
CA LEU A 717 -47.17 -93.90 131.97
C LEU A 717 -48.45 -94.76 131.87
N PHE A 718 -48.46 -95.98 132.42
CA PHE A 718 -49.55 -96.50 133.29
C PHE A 718 -49.16 -97.81 134.04
N MET A 719 -49.36 -97.77 135.38
CA MET A 719 -49.80 -98.80 136.35
C MET A 719 -49.01 -100.12 136.56
N ASN A 720 -48.92 -100.74 137.75
CA ASN A 720 -49.46 -100.46 139.11
C ASN A 720 -48.74 -101.34 140.16
N HIS A 721 -48.52 -100.79 141.36
CA HIS A 721 -48.93 -101.37 142.64
C HIS A 721 -49.21 -100.25 143.63
#